data_AF-A0A3M7N0M3-F1
#
_entry.id   AF-A0A3M7N0M3-F1
#
_cell.length_a   1.000
_cell.length_b   1.000
_cell.length_c   1.000
_cell.angle_alpha   90.00
_cell.angle_beta   90.00
_cell.angle_gamma   90.00
#
_symmetry.space_group_name_H-M   'P 1'
#
loop_
_entity.id
_entity.type
_entity.pdbx_description
1 polymer ?
#
loop_
_entity_poly.entity_id
_entity_poly.type
_entity_poly.pdbx_seq_one_letter_code
_entity_poly.pdbx_strand_id
1 'polypeptide(L)'
;MAALAAPDGGITIPRIDEILRTPDDLEKITSLKAEIGRQKADVDSRLREGLKEHLEATQQGMSTLAEGQKLVGQIKEEMKTIHDLCEQAQSIRTNFPQIDYLARVHRNFEATRAMQAGLQSFERDCAIVQSLLEQDAQEPEVQTNLLEAHMRLTRLRDFRDEALDQIRKARDDSLEGTLLDWFERLDGIIDLFDHNIGFICMRLIDFVQNDMNGTVVRLAIVIAAEEKNDDRVRALQDAQKDHQDLVSKFTSFTIGPKSIRGYKQKFLQAIEAVVQNKLSITNEDFKEDPSRLDKHTKWYFNDLFVCQQGMQSLFPKKWKIFKTYTDIYHKAIRQFLLAYLDSPELRPPEMLAIVNYVETYYEKMKKLGISRDDLKPHVLDGREGELIRDYRNLITKALNEWIDRMYVTDRANFIQRSTDVIEQDLSGHFRTKTMGDMWRMLGEQIMFAGDSEREDVVEGVLVSIFAVLKSRQRQWESLIDDECARYKNPTPEVTETLQPLQDWLLAIANDQIACVDDAPADVDDPTAQAGFLSRFKNSFAKLPAPPSAKFMASSGNVELDQIRDGYVDLATHCINRFVSLIFTVDFRTILSDLFVPGKWYEQQTMSRIVTTFDDYVGDYKDVLHPSLLDILIEEMSDALLVHYLTAIRTNRGVKFRRGDPFAAKFREDVVAAFGFFEKYPEAFNETIKPKWKAVNFTVQLLEAEKALVPGVYEQFKTEFWDLHLSWVEGVLKTRDEWDRSLISAVKKAAATTYTGRGMETVMGKVK
;
A
#
# COMPACT_ATOMS: atom_id res chain seq x y z
N MET A 1 -9.48 -25.73 34.66
CA MET A 1 -8.76 -24.43 34.60
C MET A 1 -9.71 -23.36 34.11
N ALA A 2 -10.40 -22.69 35.03
CA ALA A 2 -11.24 -21.54 34.71
C ALA A 2 -10.39 -20.27 34.92
N ALA A 3 -10.17 -19.51 33.86
CA ALA A 3 -9.52 -18.21 33.92
C ALA A 3 -10.42 -17.27 34.75
N LEU A 4 -9.92 -16.88 35.93
CA LEU A 4 -10.50 -15.80 36.72
C LEU A 4 -10.34 -14.51 35.91
N ALA A 5 -11.45 -13.96 35.44
CA ALA A 5 -11.53 -12.62 34.91
C ALA A 5 -11.08 -11.64 36.00
N ALA A 6 -9.96 -10.95 35.76
CA ALA A 6 -9.54 -9.83 36.59
C ALA A 6 -10.55 -8.69 36.42
N PRO A 7 -11.07 -8.08 37.50
CA PRO A 7 -11.80 -6.84 37.40
C PRO A 7 -10.78 -5.73 37.20
N ASP A 8 -10.50 -5.38 35.94
CA ASP A 8 -9.81 -4.14 35.57
C ASP A 8 -10.71 -2.96 35.93
N GLY A 9 -10.62 -2.56 37.19
CA GLY A 9 -11.19 -1.32 37.74
C GLY A 9 -10.13 -0.55 38.52
N GLY A 10 -8.85 -0.69 38.13
CA GLY A 10 -7.76 0.07 38.72
C GLY A 10 -7.97 1.56 38.45
N ILE A 11 -8.27 2.31 39.50
CA ILE A 11 -8.31 3.78 39.47
C ILE A 11 -6.92 4.24 39.01
N THR A 12 -6.82 4.77 37.80
CA THR A 12 -5.61 5.39 37.29
C THR A 12 -5.37 6.67 38.09
N ILE A 13 -4.49 6.60 39.08
CA ILE A 13 -3.99 7.80 39.74
C ILE A 13 -3.05 8.47 38.73
N PRO A 14 -3.41 9.65 38.18
CA PRO A 14 -2.54 10.37 37.26
C PRO A 14 -1.17 10.64 37.91
N ARG A 15 -0.10 10.52 37.13
CA ARG A 15 1.26 10.69 37.66
C ARG A 15 1.43 12.13 38.15
N ILE A 16 2.09 12.27 39.31
CA ILE A 16 2.26 13.55 40.00
C ILE A 16 3.02 14.57 39.14
N ASP A 17 3.82 14.11 38.17
CA ASP A 17 4.56 14.92 37.19
C ASP A 17 3.68 15.61 36.14
N GLU A 18 2.46 15.10 35.91
CA GLU A 18 1.50 15.69 34.98
C GLU A 18 0.69 16.83 35.63
N ILE A 19 0.53 16.82 36.95
CA ILE A 19 -0.38 17.72 37.69
C ILE A 19 0.34 18.92 38.32
N LEU A 20 1.62 18.77 38.72
CA LEU A 20 2.38 19.82 39.40
C LEU A 20 3.51 20.34 38.49
N ARG A 21 3.18 21.15 37.48
CA ARG A 21 4.17 21.73 36.56
C ARG A 21 4.57 23.15 36.90
N THR A 22 3.78 23.88 37.68
CA THR A 22 4.04 25.29 38.05
C THR A 22 3.97 25.52 39.57
N PRO A 23 4.71 26.50 40.13
CA PRO A 23 4.76 26.76 41.59
C PRO A 23 3.38 27.08 42.20
N ASP A 24 2.49 27.72 41.45
CA ASP A 24 1.12 28.04 41.87
C ASP A 24 0.23 26.78 42.02
N ASP A 25 0.60 25.65 41.41
CA ASP A 25 -0.14 24.39 41.53
C ASP A 25 0.04 23.72 42.90
N LEU A 26 0.99 24.19 43.73
CA LEU A 26 1.16 23.73 45.12
C LEU A 26 -0.06 24.04 46.01
N GLU A 27 -0.84 25.08 45.68
CA GLU A 27 -2.07 25.41 46.40
C GLU A 27 -3.18 24.35 46.18
N LYS A 28 -3.12 23.60 45.06
CA LYS A 28 -4.09 22.53 44.72
C LYS A 28 -3.82 21.22 45.46
N ILE A 29 -2.72 21.09 46.18
CA ILE A 29 -2.35 19.87 46.92
C ILE A 29 -3.38 19.56 48.01
N THR A 30 -3.92 20.58 48.69
CA THR A 30 -4.88 20.35 49.78
C THR A 30 -6.20 19.79 49.27
N SER A 31 -6.68 20.26 48.11
CA SER A 31 -7.88 19.72 47.46
C SER A 31 -7.65 18.32 46.89
N LEU A 32 -6.51 18.06 46.25
CA LEU A 32 -6.17 16.73 45.74
C LEU A 32 -6.01 15.71 46.87
N LYS A 33 -5.44 16.10 48.01
CA LYS A 33 -5.36 15.26 49.21
C LYS A 33 -6.74 14.93 49.78
N ALA A 34 -7.67 15.88 49.75
CA ALA A 34 -9.06 15.65 50.16
C ALA A 34 -9.79 14.73 49.16
N GLU A 35 -9.56 14.89 47.86
CA GLU A 35 -10.15 14.06 46.81
C GLU A 35 -9.63 12.62 46.86
N ILE A 36 -8.32 12.41 46.94
CA ILE A 36 -7.70 11.08 47.13
C ILE A 36 -8.14 10.48 48.47
N GLY A 37 -8.28 11.28 49.52
CA GLY A 37 -8.80 10.84 50.81
C GLY A 37 -10.23 10.31 50.71
N ARG A 38 -11.08 10.96 49.90
CA ARG A 38 -12.45 10.53 49.63
C ARG A 38 -12.50 9.26 48.79
N GLN A 39 -11.70 9.20 47.71
CA GLN A 39 -11.59 8.00 46.88
C GLN A 39 -11.08 6.80 47.69
N LYS A 40 -10.09 7.01 48.56
CA LYS A 40 -9.61 5.97 49.47
C LYS A 40 -10.70 5.51 50.44
N ALA A 41 -11.47 6.44 51.02
CA ALA A 41 -12.56 6.08 51.94
C ALA A 41 -13.65 5.25 51.23
N ASP A 42 -13.99 5.59 49.98
CA ASP A 42 -14.94 4.82 49.18
C ASP A 42 -14.39 3.43 48.84
N VAL A 43 -13.11 3.33 48.47
CA VAL A 43 -12.45 2.04 48.22
C VAL A 43 -12.38 1.19 49.48
N ASP A 44 -12.01 1.78 50.63
CA ASP A 44 -11.96 1.08 51.92
C ASP A 44 -13.36 0.61 52.35
N SER A 45 -14.42 1.38 52.06
CA SER A 45 -15.80 0.97 52.30
C SER A 45 -16.21 -0.22 51.43
N ARG A 46 -15.92 -0.15 50.12
CA ARG A 46 -16.19 -1.25 49.17
C ARG A 46 -15.39 -2.51 49.50
N LEU A 47 -14.13 -2.35 49.91
CA LEU A 47 -13.29 -3.46 50.35
C LEU A 47 -13.83 -4.10 51.63
N ARG A 48 -14.31 -3.30 52.60
CA ARG A 48 -14.95 -3.86 53.80
C ARG A 48 -16.22 -4.61 53.50
N GLU A 49 -17.05 -4.08 52.61
CA GLU A 49 -18.29 -4.72 52.18
C GLU A 49 -18.00 -6.02 51.43
N GLY A 50 -17.11 -5.99 50.43
CA GLY A 50 -16.70 -7.19 49.69
C GLY A 50 -15.99 -8.22 50.57
N LEU A 51 -15.15 -7.79 51.53
CA LEU A 51 -14.49 -8.70 52.46
C LEU A 51 -15.49 -9.34 53.43
N LYS A 52 -16.51 -8.59 53.86
CA LYS A 52 -17.62 -9.11 54.66
C LYS A 52 -18.44 -10.13 53.88
N GLU A 53 -18.82 -9.84 52.64
CA GLU A 53 -19.53 -10.78 51.76
C GLU A 53 -18.71 -12.06 51.52
N HIS A 54 -17.41 -11.94 51.25
CA HIS A 54 -16.54 -13.09 51.10
C HIS A 54 -16.42 -13.92 52.39
N LEU A 55 -16.35 -13.28 53.56
CA LEU A 55 -16.33 -13.97 54.85
C LEU A 55 -17.65 -14.70 55.12
N GLU A 56 -18.79 -14.07 54.86
CA GLU A 56 -20.11 -14.67 55.00
C GLU A 56 -20.28 -15.84 54.03
N ALA A 57 -19.90 -15.70 52.76
CA ALA A 57 -19.91 -16.77 51.78
C ALA A 57 -18.99 -17.94 52.17
N THR A 58 -17.81 -17.64 52.73
CA THR A 58 -16.88 -18.67 53.21
C THR A 58 -17.43 -19.38 54.44
N GLN A 59 -18.03 -18.65 55.38
CA GLN A 59 -18.65 -19.22 56.57
C GLN A 59 -19.86 -20.09 56.21
N GLN A 60 -20.71 -19.63 55.30
CA GLN A 60 -21.84 -20.40 54.78
C GLN A 60 -21.35 -21.62 54.01
N GLY A 61 -20.31 -21.46 53.19
CA GLY A 61 -19.62 -22.55 52.51
C GLY A 61 -19.13 -23.62 53.48
N MET A 62 -18.38 -23.23 54.53
CA MET A 62 -17.93 -24.16 55.57
C MET A 62 -19.09 -24.86 56.29
N SER A 63 -20.18 -24.14 56.60
CA SER A 63 -21.37 -24.72 57.21
C SER A 63 -22.01 -25.78 56.30
N THR A 64 -22.21 -25.46 55.02
CA THR A 64 -22.76 -26.41 54.04
C THR A 64 -21.84 -27.61 53.81
N LEU A 65 -20.52 -27.42 53.90
CA LEU A 65 -19.55 -28.50 53.74
C LEU A 65 -19.54 -29.40 54.98
N ALA A 66 -19.63 -28.83 56.17
CA ALA A 66 -19.77 -29.60 57.42
C ALA A 66 -21.10 -30.39 57.46
N GLU A 67 -22.21 -29.77 57.04
CA GLU A 67 -23.50 -30.44 56.87
C GLU A 67 -23.43 -31.54 55.81
N GLY A 68 -22.85 -31.26 54.64
CA GLY A 68 -22.64 -32.24 53.58
C GLY A 68 -21.79 -33.42 54.05
N GLN A 69 -20.71 -33.19 54.80
CA GLN A 69 -19.88 -34.25 55.37
C GLN A 69 -20.67 -35.10 56.38
N LYS A 70 -21.49 -34.47 57.22
CA LYS A 70 -22.38 -35.17 58.15
C LYS A 70 -23.41 -36.03 57.40
N LEU A 71 -24.02 -35.48 56.35
CA LEU A 71 -25.05 -36.15 55.57
C LEU A 71 -24.47 -37.30 54.74
N VAL A 72 -23.26 -37.14 54.18
CA VAL A 72 -22.50 -38.23 53.54
C VAL A 72 -22.11 -39.31 54.55
N GLY A 73 -21.73 -38.91 55.78
CA GLY A 73 -21.47 -39.85 56.88
C GLY A 73 -22.71 -40.69 57.20
N GLN A 74 -23.88 -40.04 57.30
CA GLN A 74 -25.17 -40.71 57.50
C GLN A 74 -25.52 -41.63 56.34
N ILE A 75 -25.40 -41.18 55.08
CA ILE A 75 -25.63 -42.01 53.89
C ILE A 75 -24.70 -43.23 53.90
N LYS A 76 -23.44 -43.07 54.32
CA LYS A 76 -22.50 -44.18 54.41
C LYS A 76 -22.90 -45.19 55.48
N GLU A 77 -23.35 -44.74 56.65
CA GLU A 77 -23.90 -45.62 57.68
C GLU A 77 -25.17 -46.32 57.21
N GLU A 78 -26.12 -45.58 56.61
CA GLU A 78 -27.34 -46.17 56.06
C GLU A 78 -27.03 -47.18 54.94
N MET A 79 -26.13 -46.87 54.01
CA MET A 79 -25.68 -47.81 52.98
C MET A 79 -25.01 -49.04 53.57
N LYS A 80 -24.24 -48.88 54.65
CA LYS A 80 -23.67 -50.02 55.38
C LYS A 80 -24.78 -50.87 56.00
N THR A 81 -25.76 -50.25 56.67
CA THR A 81 -26.89 -51.00 57.24
C THR A 81 -27.74 -51.69 56.16
N ILE A 82 -27.96 -51.07 55.00
CA ILE A 82 -28.65 -51.67 53.86
C ILE A 82 -27.84 -52.84 53.31
N HIS A 83 -26.52 -52.70 53.18
CA HIS A 83 -25.63 -53.77 52.73
C HIS A 83 -25.67 -54.96 53.71
N ASP A 84 -25.54 -54.69 55.00
CA ASP A 84 -25.60 -55.69 56.06
C ASP A 84 -26.98 -56.38 56.09
N LEU A 85 -28.08 -55.64 55.90
CA LEU A 85 -29.43 -56.20 55.77
C LEU A 85 -29.62 -57.03 54.50
N CYS A 86 -29.05 -56.60 53.37
CA CYS A 86 -29.08 -57.36 52.11
C CYS A 86 -28.27 -58.65 52.22
N GLU A 87 -27.11 -58.63 52.87
CA GLU A 87 -26.28 -59.82 53.13
C GLU A 87 -27.00 -60.79 54.08
N GLN A 88 -27.62 -60.26 55.14
CA GLN A 88 -28.47 -61.05 56.04
C GLN A 88 -29.68 -61.63 55.30
N ALA A 89 -30.35 -60.86 54.43
CA ALA A 89 -31.47 -61.36 53.63
C ALA A 89 -31.04 -62.40 52.58
N GLN A 90 -29.85 -62.27 51.99
CA GLN A 90 -29.26 -63.25 51.07
C GLN A 90 -28.94 -64.56 51.79
N SER A 91 -28.41 -64.50 53.00
CA SER A 91 -28.12 -65.70 53.82
C SER A 91 -29.37 -66.42 54.33
N ILE A 92 -30.48 -65.70 54.58
CA ILE A 92 -31.75 -66.27 55.05
C ILE A 92 -32.55 -66.95 53.92
N ARG A 93 -32.37 -66.54 52.65
CA ARG A 93 -33.20 -67.00 51.53
C ARG A 93 -32.40 -67.86 50.53
N THR A 94 -32.19 -69.12 50.89
CA THR A 94 -31.36 -70.12 50.17
C THR A 94 -31.72 -70.30 48.68
N ASN A 95 -32.97 -70.01 48.27
CA ASN A 95 -33.44 -70.24 46.90
C ASN A 95 -33.39 -68.98 45.98
N PHE A 96 -32.93 -67.82 46.47
CA PHE A 96 -32.86 -66.60 45.66
C PHE A 96 -31.92 -66.70 44.44
N PRO A 97 -30.74 -67.38 44.50
CA PRO A 97 -29.89 -67.58 43.33
C PRO A 97 -30.58 -68.38 42.21
N GLN A 98 -31.47 -69.32 42.56
CA GLN A 98 -32.21 -70.12 41.58
C GLN A 98 -33.32 -69.31 40.91
N ILE A 99 -33.96 -68.39 41.65
CA ILE A 99 -34.96 -67.46 41.10
C ILE A 99 -34.30 -66.41 40.21
N ASP A 100 -33.14 -65.87 40.59
CA ASP A 100 -32.36 -64.95 39.75
C ASP A 100 -31.89 -65.64 38.46
N TYR A 101 -31.43 -66.90 38.57
CA TYR A 101 -31.10 -67.71 37.40
C TYR A 101 -32.33 -67.91 36.49
N LEU A 102 -33.49 -68.27 37.05
CA LEU A 102 -34.73 -68.44 36.29
C LEU A 102 -35.19 -67.14 35.61
N ALA A 103 -35.08 -66.00 36.31
CA ALA A 103 -35.42 -64.69 35.77
C ALA A 103 -34.47 -64.26 34.63
N ARG A 104 -33.16 -64.54 34.76
CA ARG A 104 -32.18 -64.34 33.68
C ARG A 104 -32.49 -65.22 32.47
N VAL A 105 -32.81 -66.48 32.70
CA VAL A 105 -33.18 -67.43 31.64
C VAL A 105 -34.44 -66.95 30.92
N HIS A 106 -35.49 -66.54 31.64
CA HIS A 106 -36.71 -66.00 31.05
C HIS A 106 -36.46 -64.74 30.22
N ARG A 107 -35.68 -63.78 30.76
CA ARG A 107 -35.30 -62.55 30.06
C ARG A 107 -34.52 -62.84 28.77
N ASN A 108 -33.61 -63.81 28.82
CA ASN A 108 -32.87 -64.25 27.65
C ASN A 108 -33.79 -64.91 26.61
N PHE A 109 -34.74 -65.74 27.03
CA PHE A 109 -35.73 -66.33 26.12
C PHE A 109 -36.62 -65.28 25.46
N GLU A 110 -37.08 -64.27 26.20
CA GLU A 110 -37.84 -63.15 25.64
C GLU A 110 -37.02 -62.34 24.64
N ALA A 111 -35.76 -62.05 24.96
CA ALA A 111 -34.84 -61.37 24.04
C ALA A 111 -34.59 -62.16 22.76
N THR A 112 -34.35 -63.47 22.85
CA THR A 112 -34.17 -64.35 21.68
C THR A 112 -35.44 -64.45 20.85
N ARG A 113 -36.62 -64.50 21.48
CA ARG A 113 -37.91 -64.52 20.77
C ARG A 113 -38.16 -63.19 20.05
N ALA A 114 -37.84 -62.05 20.68
CA ALA A 114 -37.94 -60.74 20.07
C ALA A 114 -36.97 -60.61 18.88
N MET A 115 -35.73 -61.09 19.02
CA MET A 115 -34.73 -61.14 17.96
C MET A 115 -35.19 -61.97 16.76
N GLN A 116 -35.74 -63.17 17.01
CA GLN A 116 -36.30 -64.03 15.97
C GLN A 116 -37.47 -63.35 15.23
N ALA A 117 -38.39 -62.74 15.97
CA ALA A 117 -39.52 -62.01 15.38
C ALA A 117 -39.05 -60.82 14.53
N GLY A 118 -38.03 -60.09 15.00
CA GLY A 118 -37.40 -59.00 14.26
C GLY A 118 -36.75 -59.46 12.96
N LEU A 119 -35.99 -60.57 12.97
CA LEU A 119 -35.40 -61.14 11.75
C LEU A 119 -36.46 -61.60 10.74
N GLN A 120 -37.59 -62.12 11.21
CA GLN A 120 -38.70 -62.53 10.34
C GLN A 120 -39.44 -61.34 9.71
N SER A 121 -39.59 -60.21 10.41
CA SER A 121 -40.23 -59.01 9.86
C SER A 121 -39.28 -58.11 9.07
N PHE A 122 -37.96 -58.26 9.28
CA PHE A 122 -36.93 -57.38 8.74
C PHE A 122 -37.02 -57.16 7.22
N GLU A 123 -37.15 -58.23 6.44
CA GLU A 123 -37.21 -58.13 4.98
C GLU A 123 -38.44 -57.34 4.51
N ARG A 124 -39.59 -57.57 5.15
CA ARG A 124 -40.83 -56.87 4.86
C ARG A 124 -40.74 -55.40 5.24
N ASP A 125 -40.17 -55.10 6.40
CA ASP A 125 -40.00 -53.73 6.89
C ASP A 125 -39.02 -52.94 6.01
N CYS A 126 -37.93 -53.57 5.55
CA CYS A 126 -37.01 -53.02 4.54
C CYS A 126 -37.74 -52.69 3.22
N ALA A 127 -38.54 -53.62 2.70
CA ALA A 127 -39.29 -53.39 1.46
C ALA A 127 -40.28 -52.22 1.58
N ILE A 128 -40.92 -52.05 2.75
CA ILE A 128 -41.82 -50.92 2.98
C ILE A 128 -41.03 -49.60 3.00
N VAL A 129 -39.90 -49.51 3.72
CA VAL A 129 -39.06 -48.30 3.72
C VAL A 129 -38.56 -47.97 2.33
N GLN A 130 -38.10 -48.97 1.57
CA GLN A 130 -37.68 -48.80 0.19
C GLN A 130 -38.80 -48.20 -0.67
N SER A 131 -40.02 -48.74 -0.58
CA SER A 131 -41.17 -48.22 -1.36
C SER A 131 -41.54 -46.78 -1.00
N LEU A 132 -41.41 -46.39 0.28
CA LEU A 132 -41.67 -45.02 0.73
C LEU A 132 -40.62 -44.04 0.19
N LEU A 133 -39.35 -44.45 0.16
CA LEU A 133 -38.25 -43.64 -0.38
C LEU A 133 -38.30 -43.53 -1.90
N GLU A 134 -38.69 -44.59 -2.60
CA GLU A 134 -38.89 -44.56 -4.05
C GLU A 134 -40.06 -43.66 -4.46
N GLN A 135 -41.14 -43.62 -3.67
CA GLN A 135 -42.23 -42.66 -3.86
C GLN A 135 -41.78 -41.22 -3.63
N ASP A 136 -41.00 -40.96 -2.58
CA ASP A 136 -40.42 -39.63 -2.32
C ASP A 136 -39.39 -39.23 -3.40
N ALA A 137 -38.75 -40.19 -4.08
CA ALA A 137 -37.85 -39.92 -5.20
C ALA A 137 -38.57 -39.51 -6.49
N GLN A 138 -39.85 -39.88 -6.66
CA GLN A 138 -40.68 -39.44 -7.78
C GLN A 138 -41.13 -37.98 -7.63
N GLU A 139 -41.30 -37.52 -6.39
CA GLU A 139 -41.62 -36.13 -6.04
C GLU A 139 -40.54 -35.52 -5.12
N PRO A 140 -39.35 -35.20 -5.66
CA PRO A 140 -38.18 -34.82 -4.86
C PRO A 140 -38.35 -33.51 -4.07
N GLU A 141 -39.37 -32.70 -4.41
CA GLU A 141 -39.63 -31.39 -3.80
C GLU A 141 -40.52 -31.45 -2.55
N VAL A 142 -41.47 -32.38 -2.50
CA VAL A 142 -42.50 -32.45 -1.44
C VAL A 142 -42.11 -33.44 -0.34
N GLN A 143 -41.49 -34.57 -0.70
CA GLN A 143 -41.00 -35.65 0.19
C GLN A 143 -41.87 -35.85 1.44
N THR A 144 -43.09 -36.35 1.22
CA THR A 144 -44.12 -36.50 2.26
C THR A 144 -43.78 -37.58 3.27
N ASN A 145 -43.08 -38.63 2.82
CA ASN A 145 -42.84 -39.81 3.62
C ASN A 145 -41.49 -39.78 4.37
N LEU A 146 -40.70 -38.72 4.22
CA LEU A 146 -39.34 -38.59 4.79
C LEU A 146 -39.28 -38.88 6.29
N LEU A 147 -40.24 -38.36 7.07
CA LEU A 147 -40.30 -38.58 8.53
C LEU A 147 -40.65 -40.03 8.88
N GLU A 148 -41.59 -40.64 8.15
CA GLU A 148 -42.00 -42.01 8.37
C GLU A 148 -40.88 -42.99 7.97
N ALA A 149 -40.24 -42.73 6.84
CA ALA A 149 -39.08 -43.46 6.38
C ALA A 149 -37.94 -43.36 7.40
N HIS A 150 -37.64 -42.15 7.92
CA HIS A 150 -36.63 -41.94 8.96
C HIS A 150 -36.91 -42.74 10.24
N MET A 151 -38.15 -42.72 10.73
CA MET A 151 -38.53 -43.45 11.96
C MET A 151 -38.38 -44.96 11.78
N ARG A 152 -38.87 -45.51 10.65
CA ARG A 152 -38.79 -46.95 10.35
C ARG A 152 -37.34 -47.37 10.09
N LEU A 153 -36.58 -46.58 9.35
CA LEU A 153 -35.16 -46.82 9.08
C LEU A 153 -34.32 -46.79 10.36
N THR A 154 -34.62 -45.86 11.28
CA THR A 154 -33.94 -45.80 12.58
C THR A 154 -34.17 -47.07 13.40
N ARG A 155 -35.40 -47.61 13.42
CA ARG A 155 -35.70 -48.88 14.10
C ARG A 155 -34.94 -50.06 13.49
N LEU A 156 -34.87 -50.12 12.15
CA LEU A 156 -34.13 -51.18 11.45
C LEU A 156 -32.62 -51.09 11.72
N ARG A 157 -32.07 -49.87 11.75
CA ARG A 157 -30.66 -49.63 12.11
C ARG A 157 -30.38 -49.99 13.57
N ASP A 158 -31.25 -49.61 14.51
CA ASP A 158 -31.10 -49.94 15.93
C ASP A 158 -31.17 -51.45 16.16
N PHE A 159 -32.06 -52.15 15.44
CA PHE A 159 -32.15 -53.61 15.45
C PHE A 159 -30.87 -54.27 14.90
N ARG A 160 -30.34 -53.80 13.77
CA ARG A 160 -29.05 -54.26 13.22
C ARG A 160 -27.92 -54.07 14.24
N ASP A 161 -27.81 -52.88 14.80
CA ASP A 161 -26.73 -52.55 15.75
C ASP A 161 -26.85 -53.38 17.05
N GLU A 162 -28.07 -53.69 17.49
CA GLU A 162 -28.32 -54.60 18.62
C GLU A 162 -27.96 -56.06 18.29
N ALA A 163 -28.36 -56.55 17.12
CA ALA A 163 -28.05 -57.88 16.63
C ALA A 163 -26.54 -58.14 16.56
N LEU A 164 -25.80 -57.21 15.95
CA LEU A 164 -24.34 -57.30 15.82
C LEU A 164 -23.63 -57.22 17.17
N ASP A 165 -24.09 -56.34 18.09
CA ASP A 165 -23.52 -56.26 19.44
C ASP A 165 -23.73 -57.54 20.26
N GLN A 166 -24.90 -58.18 20.15
CA GLN A 166 -25.16 -59.46 20.84
C GLN A 166 -24.23 -60.58 20.37
N ILE A 167 -23.93 -60.65 19.06
CA ILE A 167 -23.06 -61.68 18.50
C ILE A 167 -21.58 -61.40 18.75
N ARG A 168 -21.16 -60.13 18.68
CA ARG A 168 -19.80 -59.73 19.08
C ARG A 168 -19.53 -60.04 20.55
N LYS A 169 -20.53 -59.93 21.42
CA LYS A 169 -20.45 -60.39 22.82
C LYS A 169 -20.38 -61.91 22.94
N ALA A 170 -21.08 -62.63 22.07
CA ALA A 170 -21.05 -64.10 22.02
C ALA A 170 -19.76 -64.67 21.41
N ARG A 171 -18.96 -63.86 20.70
CA ARG A 171 -17.68 -64.24 20.04
C ARG A 171 -17.86 -65.36 19.01
N ASP A 172 -18.92 -65.28 18.21
CA ASP A 172 -19.17 -66.22 17.11
C ASP A 172 -19.00 -65.53 15.75
N ASP A 173 -17.78 -65.58 15.22
CA ASP A 173 -17.39 -64.91 13.97
C ASP A 173 -18.13 -65.48 12.74
N SER A 174 -18.60 -66.72 12.80
CA SER A 174 -19.29 -67.38 11.67
C SER A 174 -20.70 -66.84 11.45
N LEU A 175 -21.41 -66.52 12.54
CA LEU A 175 -22.76 -65.95 12.51
C LEU A 175 -22.75 -64.45 12.25
N GLU A 176 -21.66 -63.74 12.58
CA GLU A 176 -21.50 -62.32 12.24
C GLU A 176 -21.50 -62.13 10.71
N GLY A 177 -20.78 -62.97 9.97
CA GLY A 177 -20.77 -62.93 8.49
C GLY A 177 -22.16 -63.13 7.87
N THR A 178 -22.90 -64.14 8.34
CA THR A 178 -24.26 -64.41 7.81
C THR A 178 -25.21 -63.24 8.08
N LEU A 179 -25.13 -62.58 9.23
CA LEU A 179 -25.99 -61.42 9.51
C LEU A 179 -25.61 -60.19 8.71
N LEU A 180 -24.33 -59.96 8.44
CA LEU A 180 -23.91 -58.87 7.57
C LEU A 180 -24.51 -59.03 6.17
N ASP A 181 -24.51 -60.24 5.61
CA ASP A 181 -25.15 -60.53 4.32
C ASP A 181 -26.66 -60.27 4.35
N TRP A 182 -27.34 -60.63 5.45
CA TRP A 182 -28.77 -60.34 5.63
C TRP A 182 -29.06 -58.84 5.75
N PHE A 183 -28.13 -58.06 6.30
CA PHE A 183 -28.26 -56.62 6.49
C PHE A 183 -27.80 -55.79 5.29
N GLU A 184 -27.14 -56.38 4.28
CA GLU A 184 -26.66 -55.67 3.08
C GLU A 184 -27.76 -54.86 2.38
N ARG A 185 -28.98 -55.41 2.29
CA ARG A 185 -30.14 -54.70 1.71
C ARG A 185 -30.50 -53.42 2.44
N LEU A 186 -30.25 -53.35 3.75
CA LEU A 186 -30.48 -52.14 4.53
C LEU A 186 -29.50 -51.05 4.14
N ASP A 187 -28.25 -51.38 3.84
CA ASP A 187 -27.23 -50.40 3.46
C ASP A 187 -27.59 -49.68 2.15
N GLY A 188 -28.14 -50.40 1.16
CA GLY A 188 -28.67 -49.76 -0.06
C GLY A 188 -29.84 -48.80 0.21
N ILE A 189 -30.72 -49.11 1.16
CA ILE A 189 -31.82 -48.24 1.58
C ILE A 189 -31.28 -47.01 2.34
N ILE A 190 -30.24 -47.20 3.13
CA ILE A 190 -29.53 -46.12 3.83
C ILE A 190 -28.94 -45.14 2.83
N ASP A 191 -28.32 -45.61 1.76
CA ASP A 191 -27.73 -44.76 0.72
C ASP A 191 -28.80 -43.95 -0.02
N LEU A 192 -29.95 -44.56 -0.35
CA LEU A 192 -31.08 -43.83 -0.94
C LEU A 192 -31.61 -42.72 -0.02
N PHE A 193 -31.72 -43.01 1.28
CA PHE A 193 -32.14 -42.01 2.27
C PHE A 193 -31.12 -40.88 2.41
N ASP A 194 -29.83 -41.21 2.47
CA ASP A 194 -28.73 -40.24 2.53
C ASP A 194 -28.69 -39.35 1.28
N HIS A 195 -28.98 -39.91 0.09
CA HIS A 195 -29.09 -39.15 -1.15
C HIS A 195 -30.25 -38.15 -1.09
N ASN A 196 -31.44 -38.56 -0.64
CA ASN A 196 -32.60 -37.69 -0.51
C ASN A 196 -32.34 -36.54 0.48
N ILE A 197 -31.71 -36.83 1.63
CA ILE A 197 -31.29 -35.80 2.59
C ILE A 197 -30.26 -34.86 1.94
N GLY A 198 -29.26 -35.40 1.26
CA GLY A 198 -28.22 -34.61 0.58
C GLY A 198 -28.81 -33.65 -0.46
N PHE A 199 -29.77 -34.12 -1.26
CA PHE A 199 -30.48 -33.32 -2.25
C PHE A 199 -31.21 -32.13 -1.62
N ILE A 200 -31.96 -32.36 -0.52
CA ILE A 200 -32.64 -31.27 0.18
C ILE A 200 -31.60 -30.29 0.76
N CYS A 201 -30.57 -30.80 1.43
CA CYS A 201 -29.53 -29.98 2.06
C CYS A 201 -28.86 -29.02 1.05
N MET A 202 -28.60 -29.48 -0.18
CA MET A 202 -27.96 -28.68 -1.22
C MET A 202 -28.86 -27.60 -1.82
N ARG A 203 -30.19 -27.75 -1.73
CA ARG A 203 -31.19 -26.84 -2.33
C ARG A 203 -32.07 -26.11 -1.30
N LEU A 204 -31.64 -26.06 -0.04
CA LEU A 204 -32.39 -25.44 1.07
C LEU A 204 -32.87 -24.02 0.76
N ILE A 205 -32.03 -23.20 0.13
CA ILE A 205 -32.35 -21.80 -0.15
C ILE A 205 -33.47 -21.72 -1.19
N ASP A 206 -33.42 -22.55 -2.23
CA ASP A 206 -34.46 -22.62 -3.26
C ASP A 206 -35.79 -23.11 -2.68
N PHE A 207 -35.75 -24.09 -1.76
CA PHE A 207 -36.95 -24.56 -1.07
C PHE A 207 -37.61 -23.48 -0.21
N VAL A 208 -36.83 -22.64 0.46
CA VAL A 208 -37.36 -21.50 1.23
C VAL A 208 -37.89 -20.40 0.30
N GLN A 209 -37.25 -20.15 -0.84
CA GLN A 209 -37.73 -19.16 -1.82
C GLN A 209 -39.04 -19.57 -2.50
N ASN A 210 -39.27 -20.87 -2.69
CA ASN A 210 -40.49 -21.41 -3.31
C ASN A 210 -41.60 -21.75 -2.29
N ASP A 211 -41.53 -21.20 -1.06
CA ASP A 211 -42.50 -21.43 0.02
C ASP A 211 -42.73 -22.91 0.41
N MET A 212 -41.77 -23.79 0.12
CA MET A 212 -41.81 -25.22 0.46
C MET A 212 -41.36 -25.49 1.90
N ASN A 213 -42.00 -24.78 2.84
CA ASN A 213 -41.67 -24.79 4.25
C ASN A 213 -41.85 -26.18 4.91
N GLY A 214 -42.76 -27.00 4.37
CA GLY A 214 -43.03 -28.35 4.88
C GLY A 214 -41.81 -29.28 4.79
N THR A 215 -41.13 -29.29 3.64
CA THR A 215 -39.95 -30.15 3.40
C THR A 215 -38.77 -29.72 4.28
N VAL A 216 -38.56 -28.41 4.43
CA VAL A 216 -37.51 -27.83 5.29
C VAL A 216 -37.72 -28.19 6.76
N VAL A 217 -38.96 -28.10 7.26
CA VAL A 217 -39.30 -28.48 8.64
C VAL A 217 -39.11 -29.98 8.85
N ARG A 218 -39.51 -30.84 7.92
CA ARG A 218 -39.28 -32.29 8.01
C ARG A 218 -37.79 -32.62 8.08
N LEU A 219 -36.97 -32.01 7.24
CA LEU A 219 -35.52 -32.17 7.28
C LEU A 219 -34.94 -31.69 8.63
N ALA A 220 -35.37 -30.52 9.11
CA ALA A 220 -34.92 -29.99 10.40
C ALA A 220 -35.27 -30.93 11.56
N ILE A 221 -36.45 -31.55 11.54
CA ILE A 221 -36.88 -32.55 12.54
C ILE A 221 -36.01 -33.79 12.47
N VAL A 222 -35.74 -34.32 11.26
CA VAL A 222 -34.88 -35.50 11.08
C VAL A 222 -33.48 -35.23 11.64
N ILE A 223 -32.84 -34.12 11.27
CA ILE A 223 -31.49 -33.79 11.73
C ILE A 223 -31.48 -33.53 13.25
N ALA A 224 -32.52 -32.90 13.82
CA ALA A 224 -32.62 -32.68 15.26
C ALA A 224 -32.84 -33.97 16.05
N ALA A 225 -33.61 -34.92 15.51
CA ALA A 225 -33.79 -36.24 16.10
C ALA A 225 -32.48 -37.04 16.08
N GLU A 226 -31.75 -37.02 14.96
CA GLU A 226 -30.45 -37.68 14.82
C GLU A 226 -29.38 -37.03 15.72
N GLU A 227 -29.32 -35.70 15.84
CA GLU A 227 -28.41 -35.01 16.78
C GLU A 227 -28.65 -35.47 18.22
N LYS A 228 -29.93 -35.56 18.63
CA LYS A 228 -30.30 -36.02 19.98
C LYS A 228 -29.91 -37.48 20.20
N ASN A 229 -30.05 -38.33 19.19
CA ASN A 229 -29.63 -39.72 19.26
C ASN A 229 -28.10 -39.83 19.36
N ASP A 230 -27.35 -39.10 18.53
CA ASP A 230 -25.88 -39.05 18.55
C ASP A 230 -25.34 -38.55 19.90
N ASP A 231 -25.94 -37.50 20.48
CA ASP A 231 -25.57 -36.99 21.80
C ASP A 231 -25.81 -38.03 22.91
N ARG A 232 -26.90 -38.80 22.81
CA ARG A 232 -27.18 -39.92 23.74
C ARG A 232 -26.15 -41.03 23.60
N VAL A 233 -25.77 -41.39 22.38
CA VAL A 233 -24.73 -42.40 22.14
C VAL A 233 -23.38 -41.93 22.69
N ARG A 234 -22.98 -40.68 22.42
CA ARG A 234 -21.73 -40.11 22.92
C ARG A 234 -21.67 -40.11 24.44
N ALA A 235 -22.75 -39.68 25.10
CA ALA A 235 -22.83 -39.71 26.56
C ALA A 235 -22.73 -41.12 27.14
N LEU A 236 -23.31 -42.12 26.47
CA LEU A 236 -23.19 -43.53 26.86
C LEU A 236 -21.76 -44.07 26.68
N GLN A 237 -21.09 -43.72 25.58
CA GLN A 237 -19.71 -44.12 25.30
C GLN A 237 -18.72 -43.48 26.29
N ASP A 238 -18.90 -42.21 26.62
CA ASP A 238 -18.04 -41.50 27.59
C ASP A 238 -18.25 -42.06 29.00
N ALA A 239 -19.50 -42.32 29.40
CA ALA A 239 -19.80 -42.99 30.67
C ALA A 239 -19.20 -44.41 30.76
N GLN A 240 -19.14 -45.13 29.64
CA GLN A 240 -18.52 -46.46 29.57
C GLN A 240 -16.99 -46.42 29.68
N LYS A 241 -16.35 -45.35 29.17
CA LYS A 241 -14.90 -45.14 29.30
C LYS A 241 -14.49 -44.75 30.72
N ASP A 242 -15.26 -43.86 31.36
CA ASP A 242 -14.89 -43.30 32.66
C ASP A 242 -15.25 -44.23 33.85
N HIS A 243 -16.27 -45.08 33.69
CA HIS A 243 -16.78 -45.91 34.78
C HIS A 243 -17.16 -47.34 34.35
N GLN A 244 -16.17 -48.14 33.92
CA GLN A 244 -16.36 -49.55 33.53
C GLN A 244 -17.11 -50.40 34.58
N ASP A 245 -16.88 -50.16 35.88
CA ASP A 245 -17.46 -50.94 36.98
C ASP A 245 -18.94 -50.63 37.29
N LEU A 246 -19.42 -49.44 36.93
CA LEU A 246 -20.83 -49.05 37.13
C LEU A 246 -21.72 -49.58 36.00
N VAL A 247 -21.17 -49.66 34.78
CA VAL A 247 -21.92 -50.09 33.59
C VAL A 247 -22.30 -51.57 33.62
N SER A 248 -21.49 -52.42 34.24
CA SER A 248 -21.80 -53.85 34.43
C SER A 248 -23.03 -54.10 35.32
N LYS A 249 -23.44 -53.11 36.13
CA LYS A 249 -24.61 -53.17 37.03
C LYS A 249 -25.89 -52.57 36.43
N PHE A 250 -25.79 -51.81 35.34
CA PHE A 250 -26.93 -51.20 34.62
C PHE A 250 -27.27 -51.93 33.31
N THR A 251 -27.07 -53.26 33.28
CA THR A 251 -27.34 -54.13 32.12
C THR A 251 -28.82 -54.22 31.71
N SER A 252 -29.72 -53.53 32.41
CA SER A 252 -31.16 -53.60 32.15
C SER A 252 -31.71 -52.58 31.15
N PHE A 253 -30.90 -51.64 30.65
CA PHE A 253 -31.31 -50.54 29.76
C PHE A 253 -30.64 -50.58 28.37
N THR A 254 -30.37 -51.77 27.83
CA THR A 254 -29.58 -52.01 26.60
C THR A 254 -30.36 -51.90 25.28
N ILE A 255 -31.45 -51.12 25.22
CA ILE A 255 -32.18 -50.87 23.96
C ILE A 255 -32.02 -49.39 23.61
N GLY A 256 -31.16 -49.09 22.65
CA GLY A 256 -30.91 -47.75 22.15
C GLY A 256 -29.80 -47.72 21.09
N PRO A 257 -29.72 -46.62 20.30
CA PRO A 257 -28.73 -46.47 19.25
C PRO A 257 -27.30 -46.57 19.80
N LYS A 258 -26.42 -47.29 19.11
CA LYS A 258 -25.04 -47.57 19.55
C LYS A 258 -23.97 -46.97 18.65
N SER A 259 -24.35 -46.49 17.47
CA SER A 259 -23.47 -45.86 16.48
C SER A 259 -23.78 -44.36 16.34
N ILE A 260 -22.74 -43.54 16.16
CA ILE A 260 -22.85 -42.11 15.85
C ILE A 260 -22.98 -41.98 14.33
N ARG A 261 -24.03 -41.28 13.87
CA ARG A 261 -24.37 -41.20 12.44
C ARG A 261 -23.95 -39.88 11.78
N GLY A 262 -23.88 -38.79 12.54
CA GLY A 262 -23.20 -37.55 12.11
C GLY A 262 -23.96 -36.70 11.08
N TYR A 263 -25.28 -36.86 10.94
CA TYR A 263 -26.09 -36.11 9.96
C TYR A 263 -25.97 -34.58 10.10
N LYS A 264 -25.81 -34.07 11.32
CA LYS A 264 -25.59 -32.65 11.56
C LYS A 264 -24.28 -32.14 10.93
N GLN A 265 -23.21 -32.94 10.95
CA GLN A 265 -21.94 -32.58 10.32
C GLN A 265 -22.06 -32.61 8.79
N LYS A 266 -22.70 -33.65 8.25
CA LYS A 266 -22.99 -33.75 6.80
C LYS A 266 -23.83 -32.55 6.32
N PHE A 267 -24.81 -32.11 7.11
CA PHE A 267 -25.61 -30.92 6.82
C PHE A 267 -24.77 -29.64 6.73
N LEU A 268 -23.89 -29.39 7.71
CA LEU A 268 -22.99 -28.23 7.67
C LEU A 268 -22.03 -28.27 6.48
N GLN A 269 -21.51 -29.46 6.16
CA GLN A 269 -20.65 -29.66 4.97
C GLN A 269 -21.40 -29.43 3.66
N ALA A 270 -22.67 -29.82 3.57
CA ALA A 270 -23.49 -29.54 2.39
C ALA A 270 -23.66 -28.03 2.18
N ILE A 271 -23.90 -27.27 3.25
CA ILE A 271 -23.96 -25.80 3.18
C ILE A 271 -22.62 -25.22 2.71
N GLU A 272 -21.50 -25.68 3.28
CA GLU A 272 -20.15 -25.26 2.83
C GLU A 272 -19.95 -25.57 1.34
N ALA A 273 -20.34 -26.74 0.86
CA ALA A 273 -20.19 -27.15 -0.54
C ALA A 273 -20.99 -26.28 -1.52
N VAL A 274 -22.23 -25.91 -1.16
CA VAL A 274 -23.06 -25.01 -1.99
C VAL A 274 -22.39 -23.64 -2.15
N VAL A 275 -21.89 -23.08 -1.04
CA VAL A 275 -21.23 -21.77 -1.04
C VAL A 275 -19.94 -21.82 -1.86
N GLN A 276 -19.14 -22.87 -1.72
CA GLN A 276 -17.90 -23.04 -2.48
C GLN A 276 -18.15 -23.16 -3.99
N ASN A 277 -19.18 -23.91 -4.42
CA ASN A 277 -19.54 -23.99 -5.83
C ASN A 277 -19.95 -22.64 -6.41
N LYS A 278 -20.80 -21.88 -5.71
CA LYS A 278 -21.20 -20.53 -6.16
C LYS A 278 -20.01 -19.55 -6.18
N LEU A 279 -19.09 -19.65 -5.22
CA LEU A 279 -17.84 -18.88 -5.21
C LEU A 279 -16.88 -19.28 -6.33
N SER A 280 -16.84 -20.55 -6.73
CA SER A 280 -16.03 -20.99 -7.88
C SER A 280 -16.50 -20.34 -9.18
N ILE A 281 -17.81 -20.25 -9.39
CA ILE A 281 -18.38 -19.53 -10.56
C ILE A 281 -18.04 -18.03 -10.45
N THR A 282 -18.18 -17.46 -9.25
CA THR A 282 -17.82 -16.06 -8.98
C THR A 282 -16.32 -15.78 -9.23
N ASN A 283 -15.44 -16.76 -9.03
CA ASN A 283 -14.00 -16.67 -9.29
C ASN A 283 -13.70 -16.54 -10.79
N GLU A 284 -14.36 -17.36 -11.61
CA GLU A 284 -14.23 -17.31 -13.08
C GLU A 284 -14.70 -15.96 -13.61
N ASP A 285 -15.88 -15.52 -13.19
CA ASP A 285 -16.43 -14.20 -13.53
C ASP A 285 -15.50 -13.05 -13.09
N PHE A 286 -14.94 -13.12 -11.87
CA PHE A 286 -14.05 -12.07 -11.35
C PHE A 286 -12.72 -11.99 -12.12
N LYS A 287 -12.22 -13.11 -12.64
CA LYS A 287 -11.03 -13.09 -13.50
C LYS A 287 -11.29 -12.42 -14.85
N GLU A 288 -12.52 -12.55 -15.37
CA GLU A 288 -12.93 -11.89 -16.61
C GLU A 288 -13.20 -10.38 -16.41
N ASP A 289 -13.95 -10.00 -15.36
CA ASP A 289 -14.25 -8.60 -15.04
C ASP A 289 -14.04 -8.29 -13.53
N PRO A 290 -12.82 -7.91 -13.13
CA PRO A 290 -12.50 -7.60 -11.73
C PRO A 290 -13.31 -6.43 -11.16
N SER A 291 -13.72 -5.47 -12.01
CA SER A 291 -14.41 -4.24 -11.56
C SER A 291 -15.80 -4.48 -10.98
N ARG A 292 -16.38 -5.67 -11.21
CA ARG A 292 -17.77 -5.99 -10.88
C ARG A 292 -17.93 -6.96 -9.72
N LEU A 293 -16.91 -7.13 -8.86
CA LEU A 293 -16.97 -8.03 -7.71
C LEU A 293 -18.24 -7.85 -6.85
N ASP A 294 -18.69 -6.61 -6.67
CA ASP A 294 -19.94 -6.30 -5.95
C ASP A 294 -21.21 -6.87 -6.61
N LYS A 295 -21.23 -6.94 -7.94
CA LYS A 295 -22.35 -7.49 -8.71
C LYS A 295 -22.33 -9.01 -8.69
N HIS A 296 -21.17 -9.64 -8.88
CA HIS A 296 -21.02 -11.09 -8.86
C HIS A 296 -21.30 -11.67 -7.46
N THR A 297 -21.09 -10.90 -6.39
CA THR A 297 -21.37 -11.32 -5.00
C THR A 297 -22.80 -11.01 -4.54
N LYS A 298 -23.71 -10.49 -5.39
CA LYS A 298 -25.10 -10.18 -4.98
C LYS A 298 -25.85 -11.39 -4.44
N TRP A 299 -25.62 -12.58 -5.01
CA TRP A 299 -26.26 -13.82 -4.57
C TRP A 299 -25.97 -14.11 -3.09
N TYR A 300 -24.77 -13.77 -2.62
CA TYR A 300 -24.33 -13.99 -1.23
C TYR A 300 -25.25 -13.29 -0.24
N PHE A 301 -25.55 -12.01 -0.48
CA PHE A 301 -26.40 -11.20 0.41
C PHE A 301 -27.87 -11.59 0.28
N ASN A 302 -28.33 -11.97 -0.91
CA ASN A 302 -29.68 -12.47 -1.11
C ASN A 302 -29.92 -13.79 -0.35
N ASP A 303 -28.97 -14.71 -0.43
CA ASP A 303 -29.03 -15.99 0.29
C ASP A 303 -29.10 -15.76 1.81
N LEU A 304 -28.26 -14.88 2.36
CA LEU A 304 -28.31 -14.52 3.78
C LEU A 304 -29.62 -13.82 4.17
N PHE A 305 -30.18 -12.98 3.30
CA PHE A 305 -31.48 -12.34 3.53
C PHE A 305 -32.63 -13.36 3.59
N VAL A 306 -32.64 -14.34 2.68
CA VAL A 306 -33.60 -15.46 2.72
C VAL A 306 -33.45 -16.26 4.01
N CYS A 307 -32.21 -16.50 4.45
CA CYS A 307 -31.94 -17.17 5.72
C CYS A 307 -32.48 -16.36 6.91
N GLN A 308 -32.37 -15.03 6.88
CA GLN A 308 -32.84 -14.15 7.94
C GLN A 308 -34.37 -14.14 8.05
N GLN A 309 -35.08 -13.98 6.92
CA GLN A 309 -36.53 -13.78 6.92
C GLN A 309 -37.30 -15.11 6.94
N GLY A 310 -36.91 -16.08 6.12
CA GLY A 310 -37.67 -17.32 5.92
C GLY A 310 -37.21 -18.49 6.78
N MET A 311 -35.90 -18.64 6.99
CA MET A 311 -35.35 -19.87 7.56
C MET A 311 -35.32 -19.89 9.10
N GLN A 312 -35.33 -18.74 9.77
CA GLN A 312 -35.28 -18.67 11.24
C GLN A 312 -36.49 -19.30 11.94
N SER A 313 -37.67 -19.27 11.32
CA SER A 313 -38.90 -19.88 11.88
C SER A 313 -39.01 -21.39 11.64
N LEU A 314 -38.26 -21.93 10.69
CA LEU A 314 -38.36 -23.33 10.25
C LEU A 314 -37.43 -24.27 11.03
N PHE A 315 -36.37 -23.72 11.64
CA PHE A 315 -35.37 -24.49 12.38
C PHE A 315 -35.48 -24.29 13.90
N PRO A 316 -35.00 -25.25 14.72
CA PRO A 316 -34.95 -25.09 16.17
C PRO A 316 -34.12 -23.89 16.60
N LYS A 317 -34.64 -23.08 17.54
CA LYS A 317 -33.94 -21.89 18.08
C LYS A 317 -32.55 -22.19 18.65
N LYS A 318 -32.32 -23.42 19.13
CA LYS A 318 -31.01 -23.89 19.64
C LYS A 318 -29.89 -23.74 18.59
N TRP A 319 -30.20 -23.90 17.31
CA TRP A 319 -29.20 -23.93 16.24
C TRP A 319 -28.77 -22.56 15.75
N LYS A 320 -29.48 -21.49 16.12
CA LYS A 320 -29.21 -20.11 15.69
C LYS A 320 -28.83 -20.08 14.20
N ILE A 321 -29.70 -20.63 13.35
CA ILE A 321 -29.36 -21.00 11.97
C ILE A 321 -28.78 -19.83 11.17
N PHE A 322 -29.31 -18.62 11.38
CA PHE A 322 -28.79 -17.40 10.75
C PHE A 322 -27.32 -17.12 11.10
N LYS A 323 -26.93 -17.30 12.38
CA LYS A 323 -25.53 -17.15 12.80
C LYS A 323 -24.64 -18.22 12.16
N THR A 324 -25.09 -19.47 12.17
CA THR A 324 -24.34 -20.59 11.57
C THR A 324 -24.11 -20.38 10.07
N TYR A 325 -25.13 -19.92 9.34
CA TYR A 325 -24.98 -19.54 7.93
C TYR A 325 -24.03 -18.36 7.76
N THR A 326 -24.16 -17.32 8.58
CA THR A 326 -23.27 -16.15 8.56
C THR A 326 -21.81 -16.56 8.77
N ASP A 327 -21.51 -17.41 9.75
CA ASP A 327 -20.15 -17.87 10.07
C ASP A 327 -19.54 -18.68 8.91
N ILE A 328 -20.32 -19.59 8.30
CA ILE A 328 -19.88 -20.40 7.15
C ILE A 328 -19.64 -19.51 5.93
N TYR A 329 -20.59 -18.63 5.61
CA TYR A 329 -20.49 -17.71 4.48
C TYR A 329 -19.32 -16.74 4.65
N HIS A 330 -19.10 -16.25 5.86
CA HIS A 330 -17.98 -15.36 6.18
C HIS A 330 -16.63 -16.06 6.06
N LYS A 331 -16.52 -17.31 6.54
CA LYS A 331 -15.31 -18.14 6.35
C LYS A 331 -15.02 -18.39 4.88
N ALA A 332 -16.05 -18.64 4.06
CA ALA A 332 -15.90 -18.92 2.64
C ALA A 332 -15.44 -17.69 1.84
N ILE A 333 -16.05 -16.51 2.06
CA ILE A 333 -15.63 -15.28 1.37
C ILE A 333 -14.22 -14.85 1.81
N ARG A 334 -13.88 -15.06 3.09
CA ARG A 334 -12.51 -14.85 3.59
C ARG A 334 -11.53 -15.74 2.84
N GLN A 335 -11.78 -17.04 2.76
CA GLN A 335 -10.90 -17.96 2.02
C GLN A 335 -10.76 -17.58 0.54
N PHE A 336 -11.86 -17.16 -0.10
CA PHE A 336 -11.87 -16.67 -1.49
C PHE A 336 -10.94 -15.45 -1.65
N LEU A 337 -11.07 -14.42 -0.82
CA LEU A 337 -10.26 -13.21 -0.92
C LEU A 337 -8.79 -13.44 -0.51
N LEU A 338 -8.56 -14.29 0.50
CA LEU A 338 -7.20 -14.67 0.90
C LEU A 338 -6.46 -15.45 -0.19
N ALA A 339 -7.16 -16.27 -0.99
CA ALA A 339 -6.54 -16.98 -2.10
C ALA A 339 -5.96 -16.04 -3.18
N TYR A 340 -6.57 -14.87 -3.40
CA TYR A 340 -6.02 -13.85 -4.31
C TYR A 340 -4.84 -13.11 -3.70
N LEU A 341 -4.92 -12.81 -2.40
CA LEU A 341 -3.84 -12.18 -1.63
C LEU A 341 -2.55 -13.03 -1.61
N ASP A 342 -2.70 -14.34 -1.50
CA ASP A 342 -1.56 -15.27 -1.42
C ASP A 342 -1.06 -15.66 -2.84
N SER A 343 -1.72 -15.20 -3.91
CA SER A 343 -1.31 -15.44 -5.29
C SER A 343 -0.25 -14.43 -5.76
N PRO A 344 0.91 -14.89 -6.26
CA PRO A 344 1.96 -14.00 -6.76
C PRO A 344 1.61 -13.29 -8.10
N GLU A 345 0.52 -13.68 -8.76
CA GLU A 345 0.08 -13.15 -10.06
C GLU A 345 -1.06 -12.13 -9.95
N LEU A 346 -1.31 -11.59 -8.75
CA LEU A 346 -2.40 -10.65 -8.54
C LEU A 346 -2.23 -9.39 -9.40
N ARG A 347 -3.21 -9.11 -10.27
CA ARG A 347 -3.15 -7.97 -11.19
C ARG A 347 -3.55 -6.67 -10.48
N PRO A 348 -2.98 -5.51 -10.86
CA PRO A 348 -3.32 -4.23 -10.23
C PRO A 348 -4.83 -3.92 -10.19
N PRO A 349 -5.63 -4.19 -11.25
CA PRO A 349 -7.08 -3.98 -11.19
C PRO A 349 -7.81 -4.89 -10.19
N GLU A 350 -7.32 -6.11 -9.98
CA GLU A 350 -7.88 -7.07 -9.03
C GLU A 350 -7.61 -6.63 -7.58
N MET A 351 -6.41 -6.10 -7.31
CA MET A 351 -6.04 -5.55 -6.00
C MET A 351 -7.00 -4.44 -5.58
N LEU A 352 -7.25 -3.48 -6.47
CA LEU A 352 -8.16 -2.36 -6.19
C LEU A 352 -9.59 -2.82 -5.98
N ALA A 353 -10.09 -3.71 -6.84
CA ALA A 353 -11.44 -4.24 -6.73
C ALA A 353 -11.67 -4.96 -5.39
N ILE A 354 -10.70 -5.77 -4.96
CA ILE A 354 -10.77 -6.47 -3.66
C ILE A 354 -10.84 -5.47 -2.52
N VAL A 355 -9.98 -4.44 -2.52
CA VAL A 355 -9.91 -3.52 -1.40
C VAL A 355 -11.16 -2.62 -1.34
N ASN A 356 -11.67 -2.12 -2.46
CA ASN A 356 -12.90 -1.33 -2.51
C ASN A 356 -14.14 -2.18 -2.11
N TYR A 357 -14.10 -3.49 -2.38
CA TYR A 357 -15.16 -4.41 -1.99
C TYR A 357 -15.26 -4.60 -0.47
N VAL A 358 -14.19 -4.43 0.30
CA VAL A 358 -14.22 -4.67 1.75
C VAL A 358 -15.14 -3.70 2.47
N GLU A 359 -15.06 -2.40 2.13
CA GLU A 359 -15.96 -1.39 2.69
C GLU A 359 -17.41 -1.71 2.33
N THR A 360 -17.65 -2.00 1.04
CA THR A 360 -18.98 -2.37 0.52
C THR A 360 -19.54 -3.62 1.21
N TYR A 361 -18.69 -4.62 1.49
CA TYR A 361 -19.07 -5.85 2.18
C TYR A 361 -19.56 -5.55 3.59
N TYR A 362 -18.80 -4.80 4.39
CA TYR A 362 -19.22 -4.48 5.76
C TYR A 362 -20.45 -3.57 5.80
N GLU A 363 -20.63 -2.66 4.85
CA GLU A 363 -21.86 -1.87 4.73
C GLU A 363 -23.08 -2.75 4.44
N LYS A 364 -22.97 -3.70 3.51
CA LYS A 364 -24.05 -4.64 3.19
C LYS A 364 -24.34 -5.59 4.35
N MET A 365 -23.32 -6.08 5.06
CA MET A 365 -23.50 -6.90 6.26
C MET A 365 -24.19 -6.13 7.40
N LYS A 366 -23.87 -4.83 7.56
CA LYS A 366 -24.55 -3.95 8.51
C LYS A 366 -26.03 -3.75 8.14
N LYS A 367 -26.36 -3.63 6.85
CA LYS A 367 -27.76 -3.56 6.38
C LYS A 367 -28.56 -4.83 6.70
N LEU A 368 -27.91 -5.99 6.76
CA LEU A 368 -28.51 -7.26 7.19
C LEU A 368 -28.63 -7.38 8.72
N GLY A 369 -28.19 -6.39 9.49
CA GLY A 369 -28.30 -6.36 10.95
C GLY A 369 -27.18 -7.09 11.70
N ILE A 370 -26.07 -7.40 11.02
CA ILE A 370 -24.89 -8.03 11.64
C ILE A 370 -23.86 -6.94 11.97
N SER A 371 -23.39 -6.89 13.22
CA SER A 371 -22.36 -5.92 13.63
C SER A 371 -20.98 -6.37 13.13
N ARG A 372 -20.07 -5.41 12.90
CA ARG A 372 -18.67 -5.68 12.55
C ARG A 372 -17.96 -6.52 13.63
N ASP A 373 -18.39 -6.41 14.88
CA ASP A 373 -17.82 -7.16 16.01
C ASP A 373 -18.16 -8.65 16.01
N ASP A 374 -19.26 -9.03 15.36
CA ASP A 374 -19.70 -10.42 15.23
C ASP A 374 -18.97 -11.15 14.10
N LEU A 375 -18.34 -10.40 13.17
CA LEU A 375 -17.62 -10.91 12.00
C LEU A 375 -16.11 -10.98 12.29
N LYS A 376 -15.72 -11.95 13.13
CA LYS A 376 -14.32 -12.24 13.45
C LYS A 376 -13.93 -13.62 12.93
N PRO A 377 -12.76 -13.78 12.27
CA PRO A 377 -11.71 -12.79 11.98
C PRO A 377 -12.05 -11.82 10.83
N HIS A 378 -11.31 -10.73 10.69
CA HIS A 378 -11.54 -9.73 9.64
C HIS A 378 -11.44 -10.36 8.23
N VAL A 379 -12.26 -9.91 7.27
CA VAL A 379 -12.33 -10.46 5.90
C VAL A 379 -10.95 -10.56 5.22
N LEU A 380 -10.10 -9.55 5.40
CA LEU A 380 -8.71 -9.52 4.90
C LEU A 380 -7.63 -9.55 6.00
N ASP A 381 -7.99 -9.88 7.25
CA ASP A 381 -7.03 -9.91 8.39
C ASP A 381 -6.26 -8.58 8.63
N GLY A 382 -6.74 -7.44 8.15
CA GLY A 382 -6.07 -6.13 8.26
C GLY A 382 -4.99 -5.85 7.21
N ARG A 383 -4.86 -6.70 6.18
CA ARG A 383 -3.87 -6.57 5.08
C ARG A 383 -4.25 -5.56 3.98
N GLU A 384 -5.28 -4.74 4.19
CA GLU A 384 -5.71 -3.71 3.23
C GLU A 384 -4.57 -2.71 2.92
N GLY A 385 -3.88 -2.24 3.96
CA GLY A 385 -2.75 -1.33 3.80
C GLY A 385 -1.55 -1.96 3.08
N GLU A 386 -1.34 -3.26 3.24
CA GLU A 386 -0.30 -4.00 2.52
C GLU A 386 -0.62 -4.10 1.03
N LEU A 387 -1.86 -4.47 0.69
CA LEU A 387 -2.35 -4.49 -0.69
C LEU A 387 -2.20 -3.14 -1.39
N ILE A 388 -2.56 -2.04 -0.71
CA ILE A 388 -2.41 -0.68 -1.25
C ILE A 388 -0.94 -0.36 -1.48
N ARG A 389 -0.07 -0.71 -0.53
CA ARG A 389 1.37 -0.49 -0.65
C ARG A 389 1.95 -1.28 -1.82
N ASP A 390 1.55 -2.52 -2.00
CA ASP A 390 2.05 -3.40 -3.06
C ASP A 390 1.53 -2.93 -4.43
N TYR A 391 0.26 -2.52 -4.51
CA TYR A 391 -0.30 -1.86 -5.69
C TYR A 391 0.50 -0.60 -6.07
N ARG A 392 0.74 0.29 -5.10
CA ARG A 392 1.54 1.51 -5.31
C ARG A 392 2.96 1.18 -5.77
N ASN A 393 3.60 0.17 -5.17
CA ASN A 393 4.93 -0.26 -5.55
C ASN A 393 4.96 -0.80 -6.99
N LEU A 394 3.93 -1.51 -7.42
CA LEU A 394 3.82 -2.05 -8.77
C LEU A 394 3.69 -0.92 -9.81
N ILE A 395 2.83 0.08 -9.55
CA ILE A 395 2.73 1.28 -10.42
C ILE A 395 4.06 2.04 -10.43
N THR A 396 4.64 2.29 -9.26
CA THR A 396 5.92 3.01 -9.13
C THR A 396 7.03 2.31 -9.91
N LYS A 397 7.10 0.97 -9.83
CA LYS A 397 8.06 0.17 -10.58
C LYS A 397 7.83 0.27 -12.09
N ALA A 398 6.58 0.13 -12.54
CA ALA A 398 6.25 0.25 -13.96
C ALA A 398 6.56 1.65 -14.53
N LEU A 399 6.29 2.70 -13.75
CA LEU A 399 6.61 4.09 -14.09
C LEU A 399 8.12 4.30 -14.23
N ASN A 400 8.90 3.83 -13.25
CA ASN A 400 10.37 3.93 -13.28
C ASN A 400 10.96 3.18 -14.47
N GLU A 401 10.54 1.93 -14.71
CA GLU A 401 11.00 1.13 -15.84
C GLU A 401 10.65 1.76 -17.19
N TRP A 402 9.53 2.48 -17.29
CA TRP A 402 9.17 3.18 -18.51
C TRP A 402 10.03 4.43 -18.73
N ILE A 403 10.18 5.28 -17.72
CA ILE A 403 10.99 6.51 -17.84
C ILE A 403 12.46 6.16 -18.06
N ASP A 404 12.98 5.12 -17.40
CA ASP A 404 14.35 4.65 -17.63
C ASP A 404 14.54 4.14 -19.06
N ARG A 405 13.59 3.39 -19.63
CA ARG A 405 13.65 2.97 -21.03
C ARG A 405 13.68 4.16 -21.98
N MET A 406 12.83 5.16 -21.76
CA MET A 406 12.79 6.37 -22.56
C MET A 406 14.11 7.16 -22.44
N TYR A 407 14.65 7.30 -21.22
CA TYR A 407 15.94 7.94 -20.99
C TYR A 407 17.09 7.21 -21.68
N VAL A 408 17.10 5.87 -21.69
CA VAL A 408 18.11 5.09 -22.42
C VAL A 408 18.07 5.40 -23.92
N THR A 409 16.87 5.49 -24.49
CA THR A 409 16.69 5.88 -25.90
C THR A 409 17.17 7.31 -26.16
N ASP A 410 16.74 8.28 -25.34
CA ASP A 410 17.14 9.68 -25.48
C ASP A 410 18.66 9.86 -25.35
N ARG A 411 19.26 9.19 -24.37
CA ARG A 411 20.70 9.20 -24.15
C ARG A 411 21.46 8.64 -25.34
N ALA A 412 20.98 7.54 -25.94
CA ALA A 412 21.60 6.98 -27.13
C ALA A 412 21.55 7.96 -28.31
N ASN A 413 20.39 8.58 -28.55
CA ASN A 413 20.19 9.56 -29.61
C ASN A 413 21.08 10.81 -29.41
N PHE A 414 21.16 11.29 -28.16
CA PHE A 414 22.02 12.42 -27.81
C PHE A 414 23.49 12.10 -28.07
N ILE A 415 23.99 10.96 -27.61
CA ILE A 415 25.41 10.55 -27.81
C ILE A 415 25.72 10.35 -29.30
N GLN A 416 24.80 9.75 -30.05
CA GLN A 416 24.95 9.52 -31.50
C GLN A 416 24.77 10.78 -32.34
N ARG A 417 24.34 11.90 -31.73
CA ARG A 417 24.07 13.17 -32.41
C ARG A 417 23.03 13.04 -33.52
N SER A 418 22.03 12.21 -33.30
CA SER A 418 20.99 11.95 -34.29
C SER A 418 20.15 13.21 -34.52
N THR A 419 20.26 13.81 -35.71
CA THR A 419 19.49 15.02 -36.07
C THR A 419 18.05 14.70 -36.43
N ASP A 420 17.75 13.45 -36.83
CA ASP A 420 16.39 12.98 -37.17
C ASP A 420 15.40 13.02 -36.00
N VAL A 421 15.89 13.21 -34.77
CA VAL A 421 15.10 13.20 -33.52
C VAL A 421 14.75 14.61 -33.05
N ILE A 422 15.37 15.64 -33.66
CA ILE A 422 15.04 17.05 -33.44
C ILE A 422 14.02 17.47 -34.50
N GLU A 423 12.97 18.15 -34.08
CA GLU A 423 11.97 18.75 -34.98
C GLU A 423 11.74 20.21 -34.63
N GLN A 424 11.17 20.96 -35.57
CA GLN A 424 10.70 22.32 -35.32
C GLN A 424 9.22 22.27 -34.95
N ASP A 425 8.84 22.94 -33.86
CA ASP A 425 7.44 23.12 -33.50
C ASP A 425 6.71 24.07 -34.47
N LEU A 426 5.42 24.30 -34.23
CA LEU A 426 4.60 25.23 -35.04
C LEU A 426 5.13 26.67 -35.04
N SER A 427 5.93 27.03 -34.02
CA SER A 427 6.56 28.34 -33.85
C SER A 427 8.00 28.36 -34.40
N GLY A 428 8.51 27.24 -34.92
CA GLY A 428 9.85 27.11 -35.47
C GLY A 428 10.92 26.64 -34.47
N HIS A 429 10.60 26.48 -33.18
CA HIS A 429 11.59 26.13 -32.16
C HIS A 429 12.02 24.68 -32.23
N PHE A 430 13.30 24.40 -31.98
CA PHE A 430 13.78 23.02 -31.86
C PHE A 430 13.20 22.31 -30.65
N ARG A 431 12.72 21.08 -30.85
CA ARG A 431 12.12 20.19 -29.85
C ARG A 431 12.64 18.77 -30.03
N THR A 432 12.71 18.00 -28.94
CA THR A 432 12.87 16.54 -29.06
C THR A 432 11.52 15.87 -29.24
N LYS A 433 11.48 14.82 -30.06
CA LYS A 433 10.25 14.04 -30.31
C LYS A 433 9.70 13.33 -29.08
N THR A 434 10.54 13.02 -28.09
CA THR A 434 10.18 12.19 -26.93
C THR A 434 9.54 12.96 -25.78
N MET A 435 9.71 14.29 -25.73
CA MET A 435 9.18 15.12 -24.63
C MET A 435 7.66 15.06 -24.53
N GLY A 436 6.94 15.20 -25.65
CA GLY A 436 5.47 15.15 -25.66
C GLY A 436 4.92 13.79 -25.23
N ASP A 437 5.54 12.70 -25.68
CA ASP A 437 5.17 11.34 -25.30
C ASP A 437 5.38 11.05 -23.81
N MET A 438 6.45 11.58 -23.21
CA MET A 438 6.67 11.51 -21.76
C MET A 438 5.49 12.07 -20.98
N TRP A 439 5.11 13.31 -21.28
CA TRP A 439 4.07 14.01 -20.52
C TRP A 439 2.69 13.39 -20.74
N ARG A 440 2.42 12.88 -21.94
CA ARG A 440 1.20 12.12 -22.22
C ARG A 440 1.14 10.86 -21.35
N MET A 441 2.21 10.09 -21.28
CA MET A 441 2.28 8.87 -20.46
C MET A 441 2.14 9.18 -18.96
N LEU A 442 2.82 10.22 -18.46
CA LEU A 442 2.66 10.67 -17.07
C LEU A 442 1.20 11.06 -16.76
N GLY A 443 0.51 11.69 -17.71
CA GLY A 443 -0.92 11.96 -17.62
C GLY A 443 -1.75 10.67 -17.52
N GLU A 444 -1.49 9.68 -18.37
CA GLU A 444 -2.18 8.38 -18.36
C GLU A 444 -1.99 7.63 -17.03
N GLN A 445 -0.80 7.63 -16.43
CA GLN A 445 -0.54 6.98 -15.14
C GLN A 445 -1.30 7.64 -13.99
N ILE A 446 -1.44 8.96 -14.03
CA ILE A 446 -2.24 9.70 -13.06
C ILE A 446 -3.72 9.41 -13.23
N MET A 447 -4.22 9.33 -14.47
CA MET A 447 -5.61 8.95 -14.71
C MET A 447 -5.90 7.55 -14.18
N PHE A 448 -5.01 6.59 -14.41
CA PHE A 448 -5.11 5.23 -13.85
C PHE A 448 -5.07 5.21 -12.32
N ALA A 449 -4.26 6.07 -11.71
CA ALA A 449 -4.28 6.25 -10.26
C ALA A 449 -5.61 6.87 -9.78
N GLY A 450 -6.19 7.81 -10.54
CA GLY A 450 -7.48 8.42 -10.24
C GLY A 450 -8.66 7.46 -10.33
N ASP A 451 -8.61 6.48 -11.25
CA ASP A 451 -9.61 5.41 -11.37
C ASP A 451 -9.68 4.50 -10.13
N SER A 452 -8.67 4.56 -9.25
CA SER A 452 -8.71 3.86 -7.96
C SER A 452 -9.69 4.45 -6.95
N GLU A 453 -10.22 5.65 -7.23
CA GLU A 453 -11.11 6.43 -6.36
C GLU A 453 -10.53 6.70 -4.96
N ARG A 454 -9.20 6.64 -4.80
CA ARG A 454 -8.53 6.81 -3.52
C ARG A 454 -7.38 7.80 -3.54
N GLU A 455 -7.43 8.73 -2.59
CA GLU A 455 -6.49 9.85 -2.48
C GLU A 455 -5.06 9.37 -2.17
N ASP A 456 -4.90 8.37 -1.31
CA ASP A 456 -3.59 7.87 -0.86
C ASP A 456 -2.78 7.19 -1.98
N VAL A 457 -3.47 6.53 -2.90
CA VAL A 457 -2.90 5.95 -4.12
C VAL A 457 -2.40 7.06 -5.05
N VAL A 458 -3.23 8.08 -5.31
CA VAL A 458 -2.86 9.23 -6.16
C VAL A 458 -1.66 9.97 -5.60
N GLU A 459 -1.66 10.27 -4.29
CA GLU A 459 -0.53 10.90 -3.60
C GLU A 459 0.76 10.07 -3.74
N GLY A 460 0.65 8.75 -3.57
CA GLY A 460 1.77 7.82 -3.72
C GLY A 460 2.38 7.83 -5.12
N VAL A 461 1.54 7.85 -6.16
CA VAL A 461 1.99 7.92 -7.57
C VAL A 461 2.60 9.28 -7.88
N LEU A 462 2.02 10.38 -7.39
CA LEU A 462 2.56 11.73 -7.56
C LEU A 462 3.97 11.88 -6.97
N VAL A 463 4.20 11.37 -5.76
CA VAL A 463 5.54 11.37 -5.14
C VAL A 463 6.55 10.63 -6.02
N SER A 464 6.16 9.50 -6.61
CA SER A 464 7.04 8.78 -7.53
C SER A 464 7.32 9.58 -8.80
N ILE A 465 6.31 10.22 -9.40
CA ILE A 465 6.49 11.05 -10.60
C ILE A 465 7.44 12.21 -10.31
N PHE A 466 7.25 12.93 -9.19
CA PHE A 466 8.12 14.04 -8.81
C PHE A 466 9.58 13.59 -8.64
N ALA A 467 9.81 12.46 -7.99
CA ALA A 467 11.16 11.91 -7.82
C ALA A 467 11.81 11.58 -9.17
N VAL A 468 11.04 11.00 -10.10
CA VAL A 468 11.53 10.61 -11.43
C VAL A 468 11.85 11.82 -12.30
N LEU A 469 11.01 12.86 -12.28
CA LEU A 469 11.25 14.11 -13.02
C LEU A 469 12.53 14.80 -12.55
N LYS A 470 12.75 14.91 -11.23
CA LYS A 470 14.00 15.47 -10.67
C LYS A 470 15.22 14.61 -10.99
N SER A 471 15.09 13.29 -10.93
CA SER A 471 16.16 12.37 -11.28
C SER A 471 16.59 12.58 -12.74
N ARG A 472 15.62 12.69 -13.64
CA ARG A 472 15.85 12.92 -15.06
C ARG A 472 16.54 14.26 -15.34
N GLN A 473 16.14 15.35 -14.68
CA GLN A 473 16.80 16.66 -14.80
C GLN A 473 18.30 16.56 -14.48
N ARG A 474 18.65 15.92 -13.35
CA ARG A 474 20.05 15.70 -12.93
C ARG A 474 20.82 14.78 -13.87
N GLN A 475 20.16 13.75 -14.39
CA GLN A 475 20.76 12.83 -15.37
C GLN A 475 21.13 13.57 -16.66
N TRP A 476 20.27 14.46 -17.15
CA TRP A 476 20.56 15.30 -18.31
C TRP A 476 21.69 16.29 -18.05
N GLU A 477 21.68 16.98 -16.91
CA GLU A 477 22.76 17.91 -16.52
C GLU A 477 24.13 17.22 -16.54
N SER A 478 24.23 16.04 -15.90
CA SER A 478 25.47 15.24 -15.89
C SER A 478 25.87 14.77 -17.28
N LEU A 479 24.92 14.32 -18.10
CA LEU A 479 25.20 13.82 -19.45
C LEU A 479 25.70 14.94 -20.37
N ILE A 480 25.11 16.12 -20.27
CA ILE A 480 25.53 17.32 -21.01
C ILE A 480 26.95 17.71 -20.62
N ASP A 481 27.26 17.72 -19.31
CA ASP A 481 28.60 18.05 -18.80
C ASP A 481 29.67 17.08 -19.32
N ASP A 482 29.39 15.77 -19.27
CA ASP A 482 30.30 14.74 -19.72
C ASP A 482 30.58 14.85 -21.23
N GLU A 483 29.55 15.12 -22.04
CA GLU A 483 29.69 15.26 -23.49
C GLU A 483 30.38 16.58 -23.86
N CYS A 484 30.05 17.70 -23.21
CA CYS A 484 30.70 19.00 -23.44
C CYS A 484 32.18 18.97 -23.01
N ALA A 485 32.54 18.23 -21.96
CA ALA A 485 33.92 18.11 -21.50
C ALA A 485 34.87 17.53 -22.56
N ARG A 486 34.35 16.72 -23.50
CA ARG A 486 35.14 16.14 -24.60
C ARG A 486 35.69 17.18 -25.56
N TYR A 487 35.06 18.35 -25.64
CA TYR A 487 35.45 19.44 -26.55
C TYR A 487 36.56 20.34 -26.00
N LYS A 488 37.01 20.14 -24.76
CA LYS A 488 38.15 20.91 -24.19
C LYS A 488 39.46 20.67 -24.94
N ASN A 489 39.63 19.48 -25.52
CA ASN A 489 40.77 19.12 -26.37
C ASN A 489 40.25 18.63 -27.73
N PRO A 490 39.85 19.56 -28.62
CA PRO A 490 39.19 19.19 -29.87
C PRO A 490 40.14 18.40 -30.78
N THR A 491 39.73 17.20 -31.14
CA THR A 491 40.27 16.45 -32.28
C THR A 491 39.43 16.80 -33.53
N PRO A 492 39.97 16.61 -34.75
CA PRO A 492 39.22 16.89 -35.98
C PRO A 492 37.86 16.16 -36.04
N GLU A 493 37.84 14.88 -35.64
CA GLU A 493 36.64 14.03 -35.59
C GLU A 493 35.56 14.57 -34.63
N VAL A 494 35.95 15.11 -33.48
CA VAL A 494 35.01 15.66 -32.49
C VAL A 494 34.46 17.01 -32.94
N THR A 495 35.27 17.79 -33.67
CA THR A 495 34.88 19.12 -34.17
C THR A 495 33.78 19.02 -35.23
N GLU A 496 33.78 17.97 -36.05
CA GLU A 496 32.71 17.69 -37.03
C GLU A 496 31.35 17.44 -36.37
N THR A 497 31.32 17.00 -35.11
CA THR A 497 30.09 16.74 -34.35
C THR A 497 29.61 17.92 -33.51
N LEU A 498 30.26 19.09 -33.61
CA LEU A 498 29.98 20.27 -32.79
C LEU A 498 28.60 20.86 -33.06
N GLN A 499 28.27 21.13 -34.33
CA GLN A 499 26.98 21.72 -34.71
C GLN A 499 25.79 20.83 -34.29
N PRO A 500 25.80 19.50 -34.55
CA PRO A 500 24.76 18.62 -34.02
C PRO A 500 24.65 18.65 -32.49
N LEU A 501 25.75 18.74 -31.75
CA LEU A 501 25.69 18.89 -30.29
C LEU A 501 25.03 20.22 -29.89
N GLN A 502 25.38 21.31 -30.56
CA GLN A 502 24.78 22.62 -30.35
C GLN A 502 23.27 22.62 -30.60
N ASP A 503 22.82 22.01 -31.71
CA ASP A 503 21.39 21.81 -32.02
C ASP A 503 20.68 21.07 -30.88
N TRP A 504 21.30 19.99 -30.37
CA TRP A 504 20.77 19.22 -29.25
C TRP A 504 20.69 20.02 -27.95
N LEU A 505 21.68 20.85 -27.63
CA LEU A 505 21.66 21.70 -26.43
C LEU A 505 20.50 22.69 -26.48
N LEU A 506 20.25 23.30 -27.64
CA LEU A 506 19.15 24.24 -27.81
C LEU A 506 17.78 23.53 -27.81
N ALA A 507 17.69 22.36 -28.44
CA ALA A 507 16.48 21.54 -28.41
C ALA A 507 16.10 21.15 -26.97
N ILE A 508 17.08 20.71 -26.16
CA ILE A 508 16.86 20.37 -24.75
C ILE A 508 16.45 21.62 -23.96
N ALA A 509 17.10 22.77 -24.20
CA ALA A 509 16.77 24.03 -23.52
C ALA A 509 15.32 24.47 -23.79
N ASN A 510 14.92 24.51 -25.07
CA ASN A 510 13.55 24.78 -25.49
C ASN A 510 12.56 23.81 -24.84
N ASP A 511 12.89 22.52 -24.83
CA ASP A 511 12.08 21.48 -24.21
C ASP A 511 11.81 21.73 -22.73
N GLN A 512 12.83 22.16 -21.97
CA GLN A 512 12.65 22.49 -20.56
C GLN A 512 11.78 23.74 -20.39
N ILE A 513 11.96 24.77 -21.22
CA ILE A 513 11.14 25.99 -21.14
C ILE A 513 9.68 25.69 -21.43
N ALA A 514 9.34 24.88 -22.44
CA ALA A 514 7.92 24.54 -22.64
C ALA A 514 7.31 23.68 -21.52
N CYS A 515 8.13 23.10 -20.64
CA CYS A 515 7.58 22.48 -19.43
C CYS A 515 7.03 23.52 -18.45
N VAL A 516 7.56 24.75 -18.45
CA VAL A 516 7.27 25.82 -17.49
C VAL A 516 6.67 27.08 -18.10
N ASP A 517 6.67 27.20 -19.42
CA ASP A 517 6.14 28.34 -20.15
C ASP A 517 4.62 28.31 -20.13
N ASP A 518 4.05 29.09 -19.22
CA ASP A 518 2.63 29.36 -19.14
C ASP A 518 2.38 30.67 -19.86
N ALA A 519 2.12 30.60 -21.17
CA ALA A 519 1.72 31.77 -21.93
C ALA A 519 0.50 32.42 -21.25
N PRO A 520 0.47 33.77 -21.10
CA PRO A 520 -0.66 34.44 -20.47
C PRO A 520 -1.92 34.07 -21.24
N ALA A 521 -2.90 33.50 -20.53
CA ALA A 521 -4.19 33.16 -21.10
C ALA A 521 -4.87 34.44 -21.58
N ASP A 522 -4.77 34.74 -22.87
CA ASP A 522 -5.66 35.72 -23.49
C ASP A 522 -7.09 35.22 -23.29
N VAL A 523 -7.94 36.13 -22.79
CA VAL A 523 -9.29 35.84 -22.30
C VAL A 523 -10.21 35.25 -23.40
N ASP A 524 -9.81 35.35 -24.67
CA ASP A 524 -10.57 34.90 -25.85
C ASP A 524 -9.99 33.66 -26.55
N ASP A 525 -8.86 33.09 -26.10
CA ASP A 525 -8.28 31.87 -26.71
C ASP A 525 -8.15 30.70 -25.71
N PRO A 526 -9.05 29.70 -25.74
CA PRO A 526 -8.97 28.51 -24.90
C PRO A 526 -7.78 27.60 -25.24
N THR A 527 -6.96 27.94 -26.24
CA THR A 527 -5.73 27.23 -26.61
C THR A 527 -4.44 27.83 -26.02
N ALA A 528 -4.54 28.87 -25.19
CA ALA A 528 -3.40 29.46 -24.48
C ALA A 528 -2.50 28.35 -23.89
N GLN A 529 -1.27 28.30 -24.40
CA GLN A 529 -0.39 27.16 -24.27
C GLN A 529 0.15 27.08 -22.84
N ALA A 530 -0.62 26.48 -21.92
CA ALA A 530 -0.12 26.15 -20.58
C ALA A 530 1.06 25.18 -20.71
N GLY A 531 2.10 25.39 -19.92
CA GLY A 531 3.29 24.54 -19.90
C GLY A 531 2.92 23.10 -19.52
N PHE A 532 3.75 22.13 -19.91
CA PHE A 532 3.44 20.71 -19.63
C PHE A 532 3.25 20.44 -18.13
N LEU A 533 4.02 21.09 -17.25
CA LEU A 533 3.90 20.95 -15.80
C LEU A 533 2.57 21.51 -15.28
N SER A 534 2.11 22.64 -15.82
CA SER A 534 0.83 23.26 -15.46
C SER A 534 -0.36 22.45 -15.98
N ARG A 535 -0.27 21.88 -17.18
CA ARG A 535 -1.27 20.92 -17.71
C ARG A 535 -1.35 19.67 -16.84
N PHE A 536 -0.21 19.14 -16.43
CA PHE A 536 -0.11 18.01 -15.52
C PHE A 536 -0.69 18.33 -14.14
N LYS A 537 -0.42 19.52 -13.59
CA LYS A 537 -1.07 19.99 -12.34
C LYS A 537 -2.59 20.03 -12.46
N ASN A 538 -3.09 20.53 -13.58
CA ASN A 538 -4.52 20.62 -13.83
C ASN A 538 -5.18 19.26 -14.07
N SER A 539 -4.46 18.26 -14.58
CA SER A 539 -5.03 16.93 -14.84
C SER A 539 -5.32 16.20 -13.53
N PHE A 540 -4.37 16.15 -12.59
CA PHE A 540 -4.61 15.48 -11.31
C PHE A 540 -5.54 16.25 -10.36
N ALA A 541 -5.65 17.57 -10.51
CA ALA A 541 -6.59 18.37 -9.73
C ALA A 541 -8.06 18.13 -10.11
N LYS A 542 -8.32 17.61 -11.31
CA LYS A 542 -9.67 17.33 -11.83
C LYS A 542 -10.10 15.86 -11.68
N LEU A 543 -9.29 15.04 -11.00
CA LEU A 543 -9.62 13.64 -10.77
C LEU A 543 -10.83 13.48 -9.84
N PRO A 544 -11.57 12.36 -9.92
CA PRO A 544 -12.65 12.03 -8.99
C PRO A 544 -12.19 12.03 -7.53
N ALA A 545 -10.99 11.50 -7.27
CA ALA A 545 -10.29 11.53 -5.99
C ALA A 545 -8.97 12.30 -6.16
N PRO A 546 -8.98 13.65 -6.06
CA PRO A 546 -7.77 14.44 -6.17
C PRO A 546 -6.87 14.24 -4.93
N PRO A 547 -5.56 14.56 -5.01
CA PRO A 547 -4.69 14.52 -3.85
C PRO A 547 -5.21 15.44 -2.75
N SER A 548 -5.01 15.06 -1.48
CA SER A 548 -5.54 15.83 -0.36
C SER A 548 -4.97 17.25 -0.32
N ALA A 549 -5.80 18.21 0.12
CA ALA A 549 -5.35 19.60 0.29
C ALA A 549 -4.15 19.70 1.26
N LYS A 550 -4.09 18.78 2.24
CA LYS A 550 -2.97 18.68 3.18
C LYS A 550 -1.68 18.28 2.48
N PHE A 551 -1.70 17.23 1.66
CA PHE A 551 -0.55 16.79 0.88
C PHE A 551 -0.04 17.89 -0.05
N MET A 552 -0.95 18.56 -0.76
CA MET A 552 -0.60 19.65 -1.67
C MET A 552 0.05 20.83 -0.92
N ALA A 553 -0.44 21.17 0.27
CA ALA A 553 0.13 22.24 1.08
C ALA A 553 1.46 21.87 1.75
N SER A 554 1.63 20.62 2.21
CA SER A 554 2.84 20.20 2.93
C SER A 554 4.01 19.82 2.03
N SER A 555 3.72 19.30 0.83
CA SER A 555 4.75 18.68 -0.02
C SER A 555 4.48 18.91 -1.51
N GLY A 556 3.26 18.69 -1.99
CA GLY A 556 2.96 18.72 -3.43
C GLY A 556 3.32 20.02 -4.14
N ASN A 557 2.93 21.18 -3.60
CA ASN A 557 3.28 22.48 -4.22
C ASN A 557 4.78 22.77 -4.17
N VAL A 558 5.45 22.45 -3.04
CA VAL A 558 6.90 22.64 -2.90
C VAL A 558 7.67 21.78 -3.90
N GLU A 559 7.23 20.54 -4.10
CA GLU A 559 7.82 19.63 -5.08
C GLU A 559 7.64 20.13 -6.52
N LEU A 560 6.46 20.65 -6.86
CA LEU A 560 6.18 21.25 -8.18
C LEU A 560 7.04 22.49 -8.43
N ASP A 561 7.16 23.38 -7.44
CA ASP A 561 7.99 24.59 -7.56
C ASP A 561 9.47 24.21 -7.76
N GLN A 562 9.97 23.22 -7.02
CA GLN A 562 11.34 22.71 -7.23
C GLN A 562 11.55 22.08 -8.60
N ILE A 563 10.56 21.37 -9.14
CA ILE A 563 10.64 20.81 -10.50
C ILE A 563 10.63 21.92 -11.55
N ARG A 564 9.80 22.95 -11.34
CA ARG A 564 9.76 24.14 -12.20
C ARG A 564 11.11 24.85 -12.23
N ASP A 565 11.68 25.12 -11.06
CA ASP A 565 13.00 25.74 -10.94
C ASP A 565 14.07 24.87 -11.62
N GLY A 566 14.02 23.55 -11.40
CA GLY A 566 14.94 22.61 -12.05
C GLY A 566 14.87 22.59 -13.59
N TYR A 567 13.70 22.88 -14.18
CA TYR A 567 13.57 23.03 -15.63
C TYR A 567 14.24 24.32 -16.13
N VAL A 568 14.05 25.44 -15.42
CA VAL A 568 14.69 26.73 -15.75
C VAL A 568 16.22 26.63 -15.58
N ASP A 569 16.68 25.98 -14.52
CA ASP A 569 18.10 25.75 -14.24
C ASP A 569 18.75 24.91 -15.36
N LEU A 570 18.11 23.80 -15.75
CA LEU A 570 18.64 22.94 -16.81
C LEU A 570 18.64 23.65 -18.18
N ALA A 571 17.61 24.44 -18.50
CA ALA A 571 17.60 25.27 -19.70
C ALA A 571 18.78 26.25 -19.72
N THR A 572 18.97 26.99 -18.63
CA THR A 572 20.05 27.97 -18.48
C THR A 572 21.42 27.28 -18.55
N HIS A 573 21.56 26.09 -17.96
CA HIS A 573 22.76 25.27 -18.05
C HIS A 573 23.09 24.85 -19.48
N CYS A 574 22.07 24.45 -20.27
CA CYS A 574 22.26 24.14 -21.69
C CYS A 574 22.80 25.34 -22.47
N ILE A 575 22.24 26.54 -22.23
CA ILE A 575 22.69 27.79 -22.85
C ILE A 575 24.13 28.13 -22.41
N ASN A 576 24.44 28.03 -21.13
CA ASN A 576 25.79 28.26 -20.62
C ASN A 576 26.81 27.30 -21.26
N ARG A 577 26.46 26.03 -21.42
CA ARG A 577 27.31 25.03 -22.09
C ARG A 577 27.45 25.30 -23.58
N PHE A 578 26.38 25.70 -24.26
CA PHE A 578 26.41 26.13 -25.66
C PHE A 578 27.41 27.30 -25.84
N VAL A 579 27.30 28.35 -25.02
CA VAL A 579 28.23 29.49 -25.07
C VAL A 579 29.66 29.05 -24.74
N SER A 580 29.84 28.22 -23.71
CA SER A 580 31.17 27.70 -23.38
C SER A 580 31.83 26.95 -24.54
N LEU A 581 31.06 26.22 -25.36
CA LEU A 581 31.59 25.52 -26.53
C LEU A 581 32.15 26.49 -27.56
N ILE A 582 31.44 27.59 -27.86
CA ILE A 582 31.91 28.66 -28.77
C ILE A 582 33.29 29.18 -28.33
N PHE A 583 33.47 29.45 -27.04
CA PHE A 583 34.75 29.95 -26.51
C PHE A 583 35.86 28.89 -26.54
N THR A 584 35.54 27.63 -26.25
CA THR A 584 36.54 26.56 -26.18
C THR A 584 37.01 26.06 -27.54
N VAL A 585 36.16 26.11 -28.56
CA VAL A 585 36.45 25.59 -29.90
C VAL A 585 36.81 26.73 -30.86
N ASP A 586 35.88 27.64 -31.12
CA ASP A 586 36.03 28.65 -32.19
C ASP A 586 36.96 29.79 -31.78
N PHE A 587 36.80 30.30 -30.56
CA PHE A 587 37.58 31.44 -30.09
C PHE A 587 38.93 31.08 -29.48
N ARG A 588 39.27 29.79 -29.38
CA ARG A 588 40.52 29.35 -28.73
C ARG A 588 41.76 30.04 -29.27
N THR A 589 41.85 30.21 -30.59
CA THR A 589 42.98 30.87 -31.24
C THR A 589 42.89 32.40 -31.08
N ILE A 590 41.70 32.96 -31.29
CA ILE A 590 41.42 34.40 -31.23
C ILE A 590 41.70 34.97 -29.84
N LEU A 591 41.29 34.26 -28.78
CA LEU A 591 41.54 34.64 -27.39
C LEU A 591 43.03 34.66 -27.05
N SER A 592 43.84 33.78 -27.66
CA SER A 592 45.28 33.74 -27.42
C SER A 592 46.03 34.96 -27.97
N ASP A 593 45.41 35.70 -28.90
CA ASP A 593 45.98 36.90 -29.51
C ASP A 593 45.66 38.19 -28.73
N LEU A 594 44.67 38.16 -27.81
CA LEU A 594 44.29 39.30 -26.98
C LEU A 594 45.44 39.78 -26.10
N PHE A 595 45.64 41.10 -26.05
CA PHE A 595 46.68 41.80 -25.28
C PHE A 595 48.14 41.42 -25.61
N VAL A 596 48.38 40.58 -26.62
CA VAL A 596 49.74 40.21 -27.05
C VAL A 596 50.32 41.32 -27.94
N PRO A 597 51.50 41.88 -27.63
CA PRO A 597 52.14 42.91 -28.45
C PRO A 597 52.33 42.47 -29.90
N GLY A 598 52.05 43.37 -30.86
CA GLY A 598 52.12 43.10 -32.31
C GLY A 598 50.90 42.36 -32.89
N LYS A 599 50.14 41.61 -32.09
CA LYS A 599 48.90 40.97 -32.56
C LYS A 599 47.66 41.79 -32.24
N TRP A 600 47.41 42.05 -30.96
CA TRP A 600 46.20 42.73 -30.50
C TRP A 600 46.06 44.17 -31.01
N TYR A 601 47.18 44.89 -31.15
CA TYR A 601 47.17 46.27 -31.66
C TYR A 601 46.92 46.35 -33.17
N GLU A 602 47.39 45.35 -33.94
CA GLU A 602 47.29 45.35 -35.41
C GLU A 602 46.00 44.68 -35.89
N GLN A 603 45.48 43.71 -35.14
CA GLN A 603 44.28 42.97 -35.50
C GLN A 603 43.02 43.57 -34.86
N GLN A 604 41.89 43.43 -35.55
CA GLN A 604 40.57 43.73 -34.99
C GLN A 604 39.96 42.48 -34.35
N THR A 605 40.63 41.96 -33.32
CA THR A 605 40.27 40.70 -32.66
C THR A 605 38.84 40.72 -32.12
N MET A 606 38.40 41.82 -31.50
CA MET A 606 37.04 41.94 -30.97
C MET A 606 35.97 41.98 -32.06
N SER A 607 36.24 42.66 -33.19
CA SER A 607 35.33 42.69 -34.34
C SER A 607 35.07 41.27 -34.88
N ARG A 608 36.12 40.44 -34.96
CA ARG A 608 35.99 39.03 -35.38
C ARG A 608 35.12 38.20 -34.44
N ILE A 609 35.28 38.39 -33.12
CA ILE A 609 34.45 37.72 -32.10
C ILE A 609 32.98 38.09 -32.29
N VAL A 610 32.72 39.38 -32.46
CA VAL A 610 31.37 39.93 -32.64
C VAL A 610 30.73 39.45 -33.94
N THR A 611 31.47 39.37 -35.05
CA THR A 611 30.95 38.81 -36.30
C THR A 611 30.54 37.35 -36.13
N THR A 612 31.37 36.53 -35.45
CA THR A 612 31.00 35.14 -35.16
C THR A 612 29.78 35.05 -34.24
N PHE A 613 29.61 35.97 -33.29
CA PHE A 613 28.39 36.07 -32.51
C PHE A 613 27.16 36.42 -33.35
N ASP A 614 27.29 37.33 -34.32
CA ASP A 614 26.22 37.64 -35.28
C ASP A 614 25.84 36.41 -36.12
N ASP A 615 26.82 35.60 -36.55
CA ASP A 615 26.56 34.36 -37.28
C ASP A 615 25.79 33.35 -36.40
N TYR A 616 26.27 33.09 -35.18
CA TYR A 616 25.60 32.18 -34.24
C TYR A 616 24.17 32.62 -33.91
N VAL A 617 23.96 33.90 -33.58
CA VAL A 617 22.61 34.37 -33.27
C VAL A 617 21.74 34.39 -34.51
N GLY A 618 22.30 34.71 -35.68
CA GLY A 618 21.60 34.63 -36.96
C GLY A 618 21.08 33.23 -37.29
N ASP A 619 21.89 32.20 -37.02
CA ASP A 619 21.56 30.80 -37.31
C ASP A 619 20.52 30.22 -36.34
N TYR A 620 20.51 30.68 -35.07
CA TYR A 620 19.71 30.05 -34.02
C TYR A 620 18.53 30.87 -33.48
N LYS A 621 18.43 32.18 -33.76
CA LYS A 621 17.36 33.04 -33.20
C LYS A 621 15.94 32.56 -33.54
N ASP A 622 15.73 31.97 -34.71
CA ASP A 622 14.41 31.59 -35.21
C ASP A 622 13.98 30.22 -34.67
N VAL A 623 14.94 29.44 -34.12
CA VAL A 623 14.71 28.10 -33.57
C VAL A 623 14.78 28.06 -32.03
N LEU A 624 15.01 29.21 -31.39
CA LEU A 624 15.17 29.35 -29.95
C LEU A 624 13.99 30.11 -29.35
N HIS A 625 13.50 29.67 -28.20
CA HIS A 625 12.44 30.38 -27.49
C HIS A 625 12.88 31.83 -27.15
N PRO A 626 12.01 32.85 -27.28
CA PRO A 626 12.39 34.25 -27.03
C PRO A 626 13.05 34.50 -25.66
N SER A 627 12.53 33.86 -24.60
CA SER A 627 13.12 33.98 -23.26
C SER A 627 14.53 33.40 -23.15
N LEU A 628 14.86 32.39 -23.96
CA LEU A 628 16.19 31.80 -24.02
C LEU A 628 17.14 32.62 -24.87
N LEU A 629 16.64 33.38 -25.85
CA LEU A 629 17.44 34.29 -26.63
C LEU A 629 18.04 35.38 -25.75
N ASP A 630 17.24 36.00 -24.87
CA ASP A 630 17.75 37.02 -23.95
C ASP A 630 18.81 36.46 -23.00
N ILE A 631 18.58 35.25 -22.47
CA ILE A 631 19.54 34.53 -21.62
C ILE A 631 20.83 34.21 -22.41
N LEU A 632 20.70 33.78 -23.67
CA LEU A 632 21.85 33.51 -24.54
C LEU A 632 22.69 34.76 -24.77
N ILE A 633 22.06 35.90 -25.08
CA ILE A 633 22.77 37.17 -25.28
C ILE A 633 23.49 37.62 -24.01
N GLU A 634 22.85 37.50 -22.85
CA GLU A 634 23.48 37.81 -21.57
C GLU A 634 24.67 36.88 -21.28
N GLU A 635 24.50 35.56 -21.43
CA GLU A 635 25.57 34.57 -21.19
C GLU A 635 26.74 34.74 -22.17
N MET A 636 26.48 35.07 -23.44
CA MET A 636 27.52 35.42 -24.43
C MET A 636 28.33 36.63 -23.98
N SER A 637 27.67 37.66 -23.42
CA SER A 637 28.33 38.85 -22.92
C SER A 637 29.16 38.60 -21.66
N ASP A 638 28.60 37.85 -20.71
CA ASP A 638 29.28 37.47 -19.46
C ASP A 638 30.50 36.61 -19.77
N ALA A 639 30.36 35.59 -20.62
CA ALA A 639 31.47 34.75 -21.03
C ALA A 639 32.55 35.56 -21.77
N LEU A 640 32.16 36.46 -22.68
CA LEU A 640 33.10 37.33 -23.38
C LEU A 640 33.89 38.19 -22.40
N LEU A 641 33.21 38.86 -21.47
CA LEU A 641 33.84 39.72 -20.48
C LEU A 641 34.80 38.93 -19.58
N VAL A 642 34.39 37.76 -19.10
CA VAL A 642 35.24 36.90 -18.26
C VAL A 642 36.49 36.45 -19.02
N HIS A 643 36.34 35.94 -20.26
CA HIS A 643 37.47 35.51 -21.07
C HIS A 643 38.39 36.67 -21.46
N TYR A 644 37.83 37.83 -21.77
CA TYR A 644 38.58 39.05 -22.08
C TYR A 644 39.43 39.50 -20.89
N LEU A 645 38.86 39.61 -19.69
CA LEU A 645 39.62 40.00 -18.49
C LEU A 645 40.64 38.93 -18.06
N THR A 646 40.31 37.65 -18.22
CA THR A 646 41.20 36.53 -17.88
C THR A 646 42.40 36.42 -18.84
N ALA A 647 42.23 36.83 -20.11
CA ALA A 647 43.30 36.80 -21.11
C ALA A 647 44.48 37.72 -20.75
N ILE A 648 44.26 38.82 -20.02
CA ILE A 648 45.34 39.71 -19.54
C ILE A 648 46.38 38.93 -18.72
N ARG A 649 45.93 38.00 -17.86
CA ARG A 649 46.78 37.19 -17.01
C ARG A 649 47.25 35.90 -17.70
N THR A 650 46.41 35.31 -18.54
CA THR A 650 46.61 33.96 -19.07
C THR A 650 47.49 33.92 -20.31
N ASN A 651 47.43 34.96 -21.15
CA ASN A 651 48.21 35.01 -22.38
C ASN A 651 49.69 35.29 -22.08
N ARG A 652 50.57 34.57 -22.77
CA ARG A 652 52.02 34.73 -22.58
C ARG A 652 52.52 35.96 -23.32
N GLY A 653 53.31 36.79 -22.64
CA GLY A 653 53.96 37.95 -23.25
C GLY A 653 53.15 39.25 -23.22
N VAL A 654 52.00 39.27 -22.53
CA VAL A 654 51.23 40.50 -22.29
C VAL A 654 52.07 41.49 -21.49
N LYS A 655 52.32 42.66 -22.08
CA LYS A 655 52.96 43.80 -21.42
C LYS A 655 52.34 45.10 -21.90
N PHE A 656 51.96 45.96 -20.96
CA PHE A 656 51.48 47.31 -21.23
C PHE A 656 52.57 48.31 -20.90
N ARG A 657 52.90 49.19 -21.86
CA ARG A 657 53.83 50.31 -21.66
C ARG A 657 53.06 51.61 -21.71
N ARG A 658 53.42 52.58 -20.88
CA ARG A 658 52.74 53.90 -20.84
C ARG A 658 52.71 54.65 -22.17
N GLY A 659 53.68 54.39 -23.06
CA GLY A 659 53.73 55.01 -24.38
C GLY A 659 52.83 54.33 -25.43
N ASP A 660 52.30 53.13 -25.14
CA ASP A 660 51.46 52.39 -26.07
C ASP A 660 50.00 52.86 -25.95
N PRO A 661 49.23 52.97 -27.06
CA PRO A 661 47.85 53.45 -27.04
C PRO A 661 46.85 52.38 -26.55
N PHE A 662 47.18 51.63 -25.50
CA PHE A 662 46.36 50.51 -25.03
C PHE A 662 44.97 50.95 -24.57
N ALA A 663 44.83 52.08 -23.89
CA ALA A 663 43.53 52.57 -23.43
C ALA A 663 42.58 52.95 -24.59
N ALA A 664 43.14 53.50 -25.69
CA ALA A 664 42.38 53.72 -26.91
C ALA A 664 41.94 52.39 -27.53
N LYS A 665 42.80 51.36 -27.50
CA LYS A 665 42.48 50.01 -28.01
C LYS A 665 41.43 49.29 -27.16
N PHE A 666 41.50 49.37 -25.83
CA PHE A 666 40.43 48.88 -24.93
C PHE A 666 39.09 49.55 -25.26
N ARG A 667 39.09 50.86 -25.53
CA ARG A 667 37.88 51.59 -25.92
C ARG A 667 37.34 51.11 -27.26
N GLU A 668 38.21 50.89 -28.26
CA GLU A 668 37.83 50.33 -29.56
C GLU A 668 37.18 48.94 -29.39
N ASP A 669 37.77 48.06 -28.59
CA ASP A 669 37.21 46.73 -28.30
C ASP A 669 35.83 46.83 -27.61
N VAL A 670 35.70 47.68 -26.58
CA VAL A 670 34.42 47.87 -25.89
C VAL A 670 33.34 48.44 -26.82
N VAL A 671 33.68 49.39 -27.69
CA VAL A 671 32.74 49.93 -28.68
C VAL A 671 32.32 48.86 -29.69
N ALA A 672 33.24 48.01 -30.13
CA ALA A 672 32.92 46.89 -31.01
C ALA A 672 31.96 45.88 -30.34
N ALA A 673 32.23 45.50 -29.09
CA ALA A 673 31.35 44.62 -28.33
C ALA A 673 29.97 45.24 -28.09
N PHE A 674 29.92 46.52 -27.70
CA PHE A 674 28.65 47.23 -27.47
C PHE A 674 27.84 47.40 -28.75
N GLY A 675 28.48 47.62 -29.91
CA GLY A 675 27.77 47.69 -31.19
C GLY A 675 26.96 46.43 -31.54
N PHE A 676 27.34 45.28 -30.99
CA PHE A 676 26.55 44.04 -31.11
C PHE A 676 25.47 43.93 -30.03
N PHE A 677 25.84 44.09 -28.75
CA PHE A 677 24.86 43.92 -27.67
C PHE A 677 23.77 45.01 -27.68
N GLU A 678 24.03 46.21 -28.21
CA GLU A 678 23.03 47.27 -28.38
C GLU A 678 21.86 46.87 -29.31
N LYS A 679 22.03 45.83 -30.14
CA LYS A 679 20.93 45.26 -30.93
C LYS A 679 19.84 44.61 -30.05
N TYR A 680 20.13 44.35 -28.77
CA TYR A 680 19.25 43.73 -27.78
C TYR A 680 19.08 44.67 -26.56
N PRO A 681 18.21 45.70 -26.65
CA PRO A 681 18.22 46.83 -25.71
C PRO A 681 17.85 46.47 -24.27
N GLU A 682 17.01 45.45 -24.08
CA GLU A 682 16.54 45.01 -22.76
C GLU A 682 17.71 44.43 -21.95
N ALA A 683 18.34 43.36 -22.44
CA ALA A 683 19.54 42.78 -21.83
C ALA A 683 20.71 43.78 -21.75
N PHE A 684 20.89 44.62 -22.79
CA PHE A 684 22.04 45.54 -22.84
C PHE A 684 22.06 46.56 -21.70
N ASN A 685 20.93 47.24 -21.47
CA ASN A 685 20.89 48.34 -20.52
C ASN A 685 20.78 47.86 -19.07
N GLU A 686 20.05 46.78 -18.82
CA GLU A 686 19.77 46.29 -17.47
C GLU A 686 20.92 45.46 -16.90
N THR A 687 21.46 44.51 -17.68
CA THR A 687 22.41 43.52 -17.15
C THR A 687 23.82 43.67 -17.73
N ILE A 688 23.97 43.82 -19.05
CA ILE A 688 25.28 43.78 -19.72
C ILE A 688 26.13 45.02 -19.42
N LYS A 689 25.62 46.22 -19.72
CA LYS A 689 26.39 47.48 -19.61
C LYS A 689 26.94 47.76 -18.20
N PRO A 690 26.21 47.49 -17.10
CA PRO A 690 26.76 47.58 -15.75
C PRO A 690 27.95 46.65 -15.51
N LYS A 691 27.89 45.39 -15.96
CA LYS A 691 28.98 44.40 -15.76
C LYS A 691 30.26 44.82 -16.49
N TRP A 692 30.14 45.35 -17.72
CA TRP A 692 31.28 45.80 -18.53
C TRP A 692 32.04 47.01 -17.97
N LYS A 693 31.52 47.70 -16.94
CA LYS A 693 32.28 48.73 -16.19
C LYS A 693 33.58 48.18 -15.61
N ALA A 694 33.67 46.87 -15.35
CA ALA A 694 34.90 46.21 -14.91
C ALA A 694 36.09 46.46 -15.87
N VAL A 695 35.85 46.59 -17.18
CA VAL A 695 36.91 46.91 -18.15
C VAL A 695 37.46 48.32 -17.92
N ASN A 696 36.59 49.29 -17.62
CA ASN A 696 37.03 50.67 -17.33
C ASN A 696 37.92 50.72 -16.07
N PHE A 697 37.52 50.04 -14.99
CA PHE A 697 38.37 49.95 -13.80
C PHE A 697 39.70 49.22 -14.07
N THR A 698 39.69 48.23 -14.97
CA THR A 698 40.91 47.53 -15.41
C THR A 698 41.86 48.47 -16.15
N VAL A 699 41.33 49.30 -17.06
CA VAL A 699 42.11 50.34 -17.75
C VAL A 699 42.68 51.35 -16.75
N GLN A 700 41.89 51.80 -15.78
CA GLN A 700 42.36 52.72 -14.73
C GLN A 700 43.49 52.11 -13.89
N LEU A 701 43.44 50.81 -13.57
CA LEU A 701 44.52 50.10 -12.87
C LEU A 701 45.83 50.08 -13.68
N LEU A 702 45.74 50.02 -15.01
CA LEU A 702 46.89 50.00 -15.92
C LEU A 702 47.45 51.42 -16.16
N GLU A 703 46.60 52.43 -16.34
CA GLU A 703 47.02 53.81 -16.61
C GLU A 703 47.50 54.58 -15.37
N ALA A 704 46.91 54.32 -14.20
CA ALA A 704 47.17 55.10 -12.99
C ALA A 704 48.65 55.15 -12.61
N GLU A 705 49.10 56.32 -12.14
CA GLU A 705 50.42 56.48 -11.53
C GLU A 705 50.60 55.53 -10.35
N LYS A 706 51.84 55.06 -10.17
CA LYS A 706 52.20 54.04 -9.16
C LYS A 706 51.68 54.36 -7.75
N ALA A 707 51.67 55.64 -7.38
CA ALA A 707 51.17 56.11 -6.08
C ALA A 707 49.64 56.03 -5.94
N LEU A 708 48.89 56.08 -7.04
CA LEU A 708 47.43 56.13 -7.06
C LEU A 708 46.78 54.75 -7.24
N VAL A 709 47.54 53.74 -7.67
CA VAL A 709 47.04 52.37 -7.89
C VAL A 709 46.30 51.77 -6.68
N PRO A 710 46.75 51.94 -5.43
CA PRO A 710 46.01 51.42 -4.28
C PRO A 710 44.60 52.02 -4.14
N GLY A 711 44.42 53.32 -4.44
CA GLY A 711 43.11 53.97 -4.41
C GLY A 711 42.18 53.50 -5.53
N VAL A 712 42.73 53.24 -6.72
CA VAL A 712 41.95 52.64 -7.83
C VAL A 712 41.52 51.22 -7.48
N TYR A 713 42.38 50.44 -6.84
CA TYR A 713 42.03 49.11 -6.34
C TYR A 713 40.89 49.17 -5.32
N GLU A 714 40.94 50.10 -4.35
CA GLU A 714 39.87 50.28 -3.36
C GLU A 714 38.53 50.59 -4.01
N GLN A 715 38.51 51.48 -5.01
CA GLN A 715 37.29 51.80 -5.77
C GLN A 715 36.77 50.58 -6.54
N PHE A 716 37.65 49.86 -7.24
CA PHE A 716 37.27 48.65 -7.97
C PHE A 716 36.73 47.58 -7.03
N LYS A 717 37.37 47.36 -5.87
CA LYS A 717 36.92 46.40 -4.86
C LYS A 717 35.60 46.79 -4.20
N THR A 718 35.29 48.09 -4.14
CA THR A 718 34.02 48.60 -3.60
C THR A 718 32.87 48.35 -4.55
N GLU A 719 33.06 48.58 -5.86
CA GLU A 719 32.04 48.31 -6.88
C GLU A 719 31.87 46.80 -7.12
N PHE A 720 32.97 46.04 -7.16
CA PHE A 720 33.01 44.60 -7.40
C PHE A 720 33.61 43.89 -6.19
N TRP A 721 32.78 43.60 -5.19
CA TRP A 721 33.21 43.09 -3.88
C TRP A 721 33.92 41.73 -3.94
N ASP A 722 33.62 40.91 -4.94
CA ASP A 722 34.18 39.58 -5.20
C ASP A 722 35.47 39.61 -6.05
N LEU A 723 35.99 40.79 -6.38
CA LEU A 723 37.26 40.97 -7.11
C LEU A 723 38.42 40.19 -6.45
N HIS A 724 38.98 39.23 -7.19
CA HIS A 724 40.09 38.40 -6.71
C HIS A 724 41.44 39.14 -6.75
N LEU A 725 42.12 39.18 -5.58
CA LEU A 725 43.44 39.79 -5.46
C LEU A 725 44.49 39.11 -6.36
N SER A 726 44.40 37.79 -6.55
CA SER A 726 45.28 37.02 -7.43
C SER A 726 45.23 37.48 -8.88
N TRP A 727 44.04 37.85 -9.37
CA TRP A 727 43.87 38.39 -10.71
C TRP A 727 44.46 39.79 -10.81
N VAL A 728 44.17 40.68 -9.84
CA VAL A 728 44.75 42.04 -9.79
C VAL A 728 46.29 42.00 -9.76
N GLU A 729 46.89 41.09 -8.97
CA GLU A 729 48.34 40.88 -8.98
C GLU A 729 48.86 40.46 -10.36
N GLY A 730 48.11 39.60 -11.06
CA GLY A 730 48.41 39.18 -12.42
C GLY A 730 48.41 40.37 -13.39
N VAL A 731 47.36 41.20 -13.33
CA VAL A 731 47.22 42.41 -14.16
C VAL A 731 48.38 43.39 -13.88
N LEU A 732 48.69 43.69 -12.61
CA LEU A 732 49.75 44.65 -12.27
C LEU A 732 51.15 44.18 -12.72
N LYS A 733 51.41 42.87 -12.77
CA LYS A 733 52.67 42.31 -13.31
C LYS A 733 52.85 42.50 -14.82
N THR A 734 51.77 42.79 -15.54
CA THR A 734 51.84 43.09 -16.98
C THR A 734 52.28 44.54 -17.26
N ARG A 735 52.33 45.42 -16.25
CA ARG A 735 52.85 46.78 -16.41
C ARG A 735 54.37 46.75 -16.62
N ASP A 736 54.88 47.66 -17.44
CA ASP A 736 56.32 47.85 -17.67
C ASP A 736 57.06 48.34 -16.42
N GLU A 737 56.44 49.24 -15.65
CA GLU A 737 57.00 49.82 -14.42
C GLU A 737 56.71 49.03 -13.13
N TRP A 738 56.30 47.76 -13.24
CA TRP A 738 55.91 46.98 -12.07
C TRP A 738 57.12 46.67 -11.17
N ASP A 739 56.90 46.74 -9.85
CA ASP A 739 57.84 46.26 -8.85
C ASP A 739 57.14 45.63 -7.63
N ARG A 740 57.93 44.97 -6.77
CA ARG A 740 57.38 44.32 -5.57
C ARG A 740 56.73 45.30 -4.59
N SER A 741 57.16 46.57 -4.59
CA SER A 741 56.59 47.59 -3.70
C SER A 741 55.16 47.97 -4.10
N LEU A 742 54.85 48.05 -5.41
CA LEU A 742 53.51 48.29 -5.92
C LEU A 742 52.53 47.20 -5.48
N ILE A 743 52.89 45.93 -5.65
CA ILE A 743 52.05 44.80 -5.23
C ILE A 743 51.87 44.80 -3.71
N SER A 744 52.93 45.09 -2.95
CA SER A 744 52.85 45.19 -1.48
C SER A 744 51.91 46.30 -1.02
N ALA A 745 51.93 47.47 -1.69
CA ALA A 745 51.03 48.57 -1.40
C ALA A 745 49.56 48.20 -1.66
N VAL A 746 49.26 47.51 -2.76
CA VAL A 746 47.91 47.02 -3.07
C VAL A 746 47.47 45.93 -2.09
N LYS A 747 48.37 45.03 -1.66
CA LYS A 747 48.07 44.05 -0.60
C LYS A 747 47.73 44.72 0.73
N LYS A 748 48.44 45.79 1.07
CA LYS A 748 48.17 46.57 2.28
C LYS A 748 46.81 47.27 2.19
N ALA A 749 46.48 47.86 1.05
CA ALA A 749 45.16 48.44 0.80
C ALA A 749 44.07 47.37 0.89
N ALA A 750 44.25 46.21 0.25
CA ALA A 750 43.33 45.08 0.33
C ALA A 750 43.09 44.56 1.76
N ALA A 751 44.08 44.64 2.64
CA ALA A 751 43.93 44.28 4.05
C ALA A 751 43.10 45.30 4.84
N THR A 752 43.02 46.55 4.37
CA THR A 752 42.27 47.64 5.01
C THR A 752 40.90 47.89 4.38
N THR A 753 40.69 47.49 3.12
CA THR A 753 39.40 47.62 2.43
C THR A 753 38.44 46.54 2.91
N TYR A 754 37.42 46.93 3.68
CA TYR A 754 36.31 46.05 4.05
C TYR A 754 35.07 46.40 3.21
N THR A 755 34.63 45.47 2.36
CA THR A 755 33.40 45.62 1.57
C THR A 755 32.36 44.60 2.01
N GLY A 756 31.11 45.05 2.17
CA GLY A 756 29.99 44.15 2.50
C GLY A 756 29.78 43.13 1.39
N ARG A 757 29.52 41.86 1.76
CA ARG A 757 29.22 40.82 0.77
C ARG A 757 27.88 41.12 0.12
N GLY A 758 27.89 41.35 -1.19
CA GLY A 758 26.69 41.54 -2.02
C GLY A 758 26.36 40.29 -2.84
N MET A 759 25.47 40.43 -3.84
CA MET A 759 25.28 39.41 -4.88
C MET A 759 26.60 39.19 -5.65
N GLU A 760 26.87 37.96 -6.09
CA GLU A 760 28.04 37.67 -6.93
C GLU A 760 28.03 38.55 -8.19
N THR A 761 29.20 39.03 -8.57
CA THR A 761 29.40 39.85 -9.77
C THR A 761 30.19 39.05 -10.81
N VAL A 762 30.37 39.63 -11.99
CA VAL A 762 31.20 39.02 -13.03
C VAL A 762 32.65 38.78 -12.58
N MET A 763 33.16 39.57 -11.63
CA MET A 763 34.56 39.46 -11.17
C MET A 763 34.82 38.22 -10.30
N GLY A 764 33.79 37.60 -9.71
CA GLY A 764 33.93 36.31 -9.02
C GLY A 764 34.24 35.14 -9.98
N LYS A 765 33.84 35.27 -11.26
CA LYS A 765 34.15 34.29 -12.31
C LYS A 765 35.56 34.50 -12.91
N VAL A 766 36.18 35.67 -12.72
CA VAL A 766 37.51 36.03 -13.25
C VAL A 766 38.61 35.64 -12.26
N LYS A 767 39.48 34.69 -12.63
CA LYS A 767 40.46 34.08 -11.69
C LYS A 767 41.93 34.38 -11.93
#